data_AF-A0A150TED6-F1
#
_entry.id   AF-A0A150TED6-F1
#
_cell.length_a   1.000
_cell.length_b   1.000
_cell.length_c   1.000
_cell.angle_alpha   90.00
_cell.angle_beta   90.00
_cell.angle_gamma   90.00
#
_symmetry.space_group_name_H-M   'P 1'
#
loop_
_entity.id
_entity.type
_entity.pdbx_description
1 polymer ?
#
loop_
_entity_poly.entity_id
_entity_poly.type
_entity_poly.pdbx_seq_one_letter_code
_entity_poly.pdbx_strand_id
1 'polypeptide(L)'
;MSPEARMEELRARLSLARGAATLLLATVASEVDLDPSRRFLLDVLRAAPMTVTDLGECAFNDGPARWAELTRRASADAFVLAANPRGALAGAAFARLLNAERELLRQLAGPMVLLVSRDTERILRSHAPDFFTWIAQSYEVPPAGEMAAIAARLGVAPPAVEPPAPEDEPIRFLHLSDVHLRPQRVKRYDQDRVLRGLLEFLERDRATSPLDLVFLTGDLAQSGKREEYALVVDFLRRLIEVTGVPPERLFAIPGNHDVDRDMGRWLLRTLSTDDEAIAFFEEPASRGFHEKKFEAYRGGLRDLLGASRPLGLATGAEAVEVVDVRGARIGVASFNSAWFAQGDDDHGKLWLGEPSAHGAAQRLADEGVSFAIALLHHPFDYLHEVEREEIERIFERSFELVLRGHLHKDKTRTILSPRGGYVEVAGPAAYQGSQWPNGCFLGEIWARRRAVRLRPYAFSSGADPWVLDPKVFPDDADQGYCHTFSLPEKRRVKSALAKPLERAAAMVLSSAPLAKQRALAAELGIATPEGRLSAEVLRQVSRVAGALPPQLARLWALGKWEQLVRAMMEEQGDDKPRIERTDASFLEKALVRAAHAFRRYEREFDIDSGEFRKDAPLVFRTALEVIIDGPVYRQASVSASTGAASHLMIGGLNEPGSQRAVIQVNVVRDPAPGGEVTSIAELDRYIELSGAVHAALVLVGAVAPSADEPRIEHVKTPAGREALLLRL
;
A
#
# COMPACT_ATOMS: atom_id res chain seq x y z
N MET A 1 13.11 -13.71 49.02
CA MET A 1 11.65 -13.56 49.13
C MET A 1 11.00 -14.07 47.86
N SER A 2 9.83 -14.70 47.94
CA SER A 2 9.05 -15.03 46.74
C SER A 2 8.64 -13.75 45.98
N PRO A 3 8.33 -13.84 44.67
CA PRO A 3 7.72 -12.76 43.90
C PRO A 3 6.52 -12.11 44.60
N GLU A 4 5.61 -12.93 45.15
CA GLU A 4 4.43 -12.50 45.88
C GLU A 4 4.78 -11.72 47.15
N ALA A 5 5.68 -12.25 47.97
CA ALA A 5 6.10 -11.59 49.21
C ALA A 5 6.78 -10.24 48.92
N ARG A 6 7.50 -10.11 47.80
CA ARG A 6 8.09 -8.83 47.35
C ARG A 6 7.02 -7.80 47.02
N MET A 7 5.98 -8.20 46.29
CA MET A 7 4.88 -7.30 45.94
C MET A 7 4.03 -6.93 47.15
N GLU A 8 3.81 -7.85 48.09
CA GLU A 8 3.15 -7.56 49.37
C GLU A 8 3.97 -6.57 50.21
N GLU A 9 5.29 -6.72 50.29
CA GLU A 9 6.15 -5.77 50.98
C GLU A 9 6.09 -4.38 50.33
N LEU A 10 6.17 -4.30 49.00
CA LEU A 10 6.06 -3.04 48.27
C LEU A 10 4.72 -2.33 48.57
N ARG A 11 3.61 -3.07 48.56
CA ARG A 11 2.27 -2.54 48.93
C ARG A 11 2.24 -2.04 50.36
N ALA A 12 2.76 -2.83 51.31
CA ALA A 12 2.81 -2.44 52.71
C ALA A 12 3.62 -1.15 52.90
N ARG A 13 4.75 -1.00 52.21
CA ARG A 13 5.56 0.23 52.27
C ARG A 13 4.87 1.43 51.68
N LEU A 14 4.24 1.30 50.51
CA LEU A 14 3.45 2.38 49.92
C LEU A 14 2.31 2.82 50.86
N SER A 15 1.65 1.86 51.51
CA SER A 15 0.60 2.17 52.48
C SER A 15 1.13 2.91 53.72
N LEU A 16 2.31 2.53 54.22
CA LEU A 16 2.96 3.19 55.37
C LEU A 16 3.47 4.59 55.03
N ALA A 17 3.87 4.81 53.78
CA ALA A 17 4.41 6.08 53.28
C ALA A 17 3.34 7.05 52.75
N ARG A 18 2.04 6.75 52.95
CA ARG A 18 0.93 7.57 52.43
C ARG A 18 1.05 9.02 52.89
N GLY A 19 1.03 9.95 51.92
CA GLY A 19 1.17 11.40 52.17
C GLY A 19 2.60 11.88 52.45
N ALA A 20 3.60 10.98 52.51
CA ALA A 20 5.00 11.34 52.64
C ALA A 20 5.69 11.36 51.26
N ALA A 21 6.55 12.36 51.04
CA ALA A 21 7.39 12.45 49.84
C ALA A 21 8.45 11.34 49.84
N THR A 22 8.10 10.18 49.28
CA THR A 22 8.91 8.96 49.31
C THR A 22 9.13 8.46 47.89
N LEU A 23 10.38 8.20 47.50
CA LEU A 23 10.71 7.59 46.22
C LEU A 23 11.13 6.12 46.42
N LEU A 24 10.46 5.22 45.72
CA LEU A 24 10.83 3.80 45.61
C LEU A 24 11.30 3.52 44.18
N LEU A 25 12.33 2.70 44.04
CA LEU A 25 12.81 2.26 42.73
C LEU A 25 12.31 0.84 42.46
N ALA A 26 11.79 0.60 41.28
CA ALA A 26 11.38 -0.70 40.82
C ALA A 26 12.10 -1.02 39.50
N THR A 27 12.79 -2.15 39.44
CA THR A 27 13.60 -2.54 38.28
C THR A 27 12.97 -3.71 37.54
N VAL A 28 12.83 -3.58 36.21
CA VAL A 28 12.40 -4.65 35.31
C VAL A 28 13.60 -5.23 34.54
N ALA A 29 13.43 -6.43 33.97
CA ALA A 29 14.52 -7.15 33.32
C ALA A 29 15.10 -6.40 32.10
N SER A 30 14.25 -5.86 31.22
CA SER A 30 14.65 -5.14 30.00
C SER A 30 13.75 -3.94 29.73
N GLU A 31 14.16 -3.05 28.81
CA GLU A 31 13.32 -1.91 28.38
C GLU A 31 12.01 -2.35 27.73
N VAL A 32 12.00 -3.48 27.04
CA VAL A 32 10.81 -4.06 26.39
C VAL A 32 9.77 -4.52 27.43
N ASP A 33 10.22 -4.89 28.64
CA ASP A 33 9.35 -5.33 29.72
C ASP A 33 8.74 -4.17 30.53
N LEU A 34 9.21 -2.94 30.34
CA LEU A 34 8.87 -1.80 31.20
C LEU A 34 7.37 -1.51 31.21
N ASP A 35 6.76 -1.44 30.03
CA ASP A 35 5.36 -1.07 29.88
C ASP A 35 4.39 -2.19 30.29
N PRO A 36 4.61 -3.46 29.87
CA PRO A 36 3.88 -4.60 30.41
C PRO A 36 3.98 -4.70 31.95
N SER A 37 5.19 -4.57 32.51
CA SER A 37 5.39 -4.66 33.97
C SER A 37 4.77 -3.48 34.72
N ARG A 38 4.77 -2.26 34.17
CA ARG A 38 4.07 -1.10 34.76
C ARG A 38 2.59 -1.37 34.93
N ARG A 39 1.94 -1.90 33.89
CA ARG A 39 0.50 -2.20 33.89
C ARG A 39 0.15 -3.25 34.93
N PHE A 40 0.85 -4.40 34.93
CA PHE A 40 0.58 -5.44 35.92
C PHE A 40 0.95 -5.00 37.35
N LEU A 41 1.96 -4.16 37.52
CA LEU A 41 2.29 -3.57 38.82
C LEU A 41 1.12 -2.71 39.32
N LEU A 42 0.52 -1.87 38.48
CA LEU A 42 -0.66 -1.09 38.85
C LEU A 42 -1.82 -1.98 39.29
N ASP A 43 -2.07 -3.10 38.60
CA ASP A 43 -3.13 -4.05 38.97
C ASP A 43 -2.87 -4.67 40.35
N VAL A 44 -1.64 -5.11 40.59
CA VAL A 44 -1.22 -5.68 41.89
C VAL A 44 -1.31 -4.65 43.01
N LEU A 45 -0.93 -3.39 42.76
CA LEU A 45 -1.00 -2.32 43.76
C LEU A 45 -2.46 -1.93 44.07
N ARG A 46 -3.32 -1.86 43.05
CA ARG A 46 -4.76 -1.54 43.17
C ARG A 46 -5.59 -2.67 43.80
N ALA A 47 -5.03 -3.87 43.94
CA ALA A 47 -5.62 -4.94 44.74
C ALA A 47 -5.71 -4.62 46.25
N ALA A 48 -5.01 -3.57 46.73
CA ALA A 48 -5.15 -3.06 48.10
C ALA A 48 -6.23 -1.97 48.19
N PRO A 49 -6.75 -1.68 49.40
CA PRO A 49 -7.55 -0.47 49.66
C PRO A 49 -6.67 0.80 49.61
N MET A 50 -6.04 1.05 48.46
CA MET A 50 -5.27 2.26 48.15
C MET A 50 -5.57 2.72 46.73
N THR A 51 -5.65 4.03 46.56
CA THR A 51 -5.78 4.68 45.25
C THR A 51 -4.39 4.87 44.65
N VAL A 52 -4.16 4.35 43.44
CA VAL A 52 -2.86 4.43 42.76
C VAL A 52 -3.03 5.06 41.39
N THR A 53 -2.37 6.20 41.20
CA THR A 53 -2.36 6.92 39.92
C THR A 53 -1.17 6.50 39.08
N ASP A 54 -1.46 6.22 37.82
CA ASP A 54 -0.44 6.01 36.78
C ASP A 54 -0.08 7.35 36.16
N LEU A 55 1.18 7.77 36.29
CA LEU A 55 1.71 9.01 35.73
C LEU A 55 2.28 8.83 34.32
N GLY A 56 2.26 7.60 33.78
CA GLY A 56 2.74 7.31 32.44
C GLY A 56 4.24 7.03 32.37
N GLU A 57 4.81 7.31 31.21
CA GLU A 57 6.25 7.27 30.94
C GLU A 57 6.80 8.70 30.93
N CYS A 58 7.94 8.93 31.58
CA CYS A 58 8.59 10.25 31.59
C CYS A 58 9.55 10.40 30.41
N ALA A 59 9.60 11.60 29.82
CA ALA A 59 10.64 11.93 28.86
C ALA A 59 12.02 12.01 29.55
N PHE A 60 13.11 11.89 28.79
CA PHE A 60 14.47 11.92 29.34
C PHE A 60 14.86 13.30 29.93
N ASN A 61 14.07 14.35 29.67
CA ASN A 61 14.18 15.69 30.23
C ASN A 61 13.14 15.98 31.33
N ASP A 62 12.29 15.02 31.69
CA ASP A 62 11.32 15.13 32.77
C ASP A 62 11.91 14.60 34.08
N GLY A 63 12.48 15.48 34.89
CA GLY A 63 13.11 15.16 36.17
C GLY A 63 12.18 15.33 37.40
N PRO A 64 12.73 15.19 38.62
CA PRO A 64 12.03 15.38 39.89
C PRO A 64 11.14 16.64 39.98
N ALA A 65 11.50 17.74 39.33
CA ALA A 65 10.67 18.95 39.26
C ALA A 65 9.29 18.65 38.64
N ARG A 66 9.30 17.98 37.49
CA ARG A 66 8.09 17.59 36.75
C ARG A 66 7.31 16.53 37.51
N TRP A 67 7.98 15.57 38.15
CA TRP A 67 7.33 14.53 38.93
C TRP A 67 6.57 15.11 40.12
N ALA A 68 7.14 16.09 40.79
CA ALA A 68 6.47 16.82 41.87
C ALA A 68 5.24 17.60 41.37
N GLU A 69 5.30 18.20 40.19
CA GLU A 69 4.15 18.84 39.55
C GLU A 69 3.04 17.83 39.23
N LEU A 70 3.38 16.69 38.63
CA LEU A 70 2.43 15.64 38.25
C LEU A 70 1.72 15.04 39.47
N THR A 71 2.48 14.72 40.52
CA THR A 71 1.90 14.18 41.76
C THR A 71 0.97 15.16 42.47
N ARG A 72 1.21 16.48 42.39
CA ARG A 72 0.30 17.50 42.96
C ARG A 72 -0.98 17.71 42.16
N ARG A 73 -0.99 17.36 40.87
CA ARG A 73 -2.16 17.48 39.99
C ARG A 73 -3.16 16.33 40.13
N ALA A 74 -2.75 15.22 40.75
CA ALA A 74 -3.57 14.04 40.92
C ALA A 74 -3.75 13.71 42.41
N SER A 75 -4.97 13.34 42.81
CA SER A 75 -5.24 12.87 44.17
C SER A 75 -5.15 11.35 44.22
N ALA A 76 -4.13 10.82 44.89
CA ALA A 76 -3.94 9.38 45.09
C ALA A 76 -3.08 9.08 46.33
N ASP A 77 -3.20 7.86 46.85
CA ASP A 77 -2.40 7.36 47.97
C ASP A 77 -0.97 7.01 47.54
N ALA A 78 -0.77 6.65 46.27
CA ALA A 78 0.54 6.38 45.66
C ALA A 78 0.56 6.67 44.15
N PHE A 79 1.76 6.84 43.60
CA PHE A 79 2.00 7.15 42.19
C PHE A 79 2.96 6.16 41.55
N VAL A 80 2.78 5.85 40.27
CA VAL A 80 3.71 5.02 39.48
C VAL A 80 4.11 5.79 38.24
N LEU A 81 5.41 5.83 37.94
CA LEU A 81 5.98 6.47 36.76
C LEU A 81 7.05 5.55 36.16
N ALA A 82 7.05 5.34 34.85
CA ALA A 82 8.13 4.64 34.15
C ALA A 82 9.13 5.64 33.54
N ALA A 83 10.41 5.31 33.55
CA ALA A 83 11.45 6.08 32.87
C ALA A 83 12.25 5.19 31.92
N ASN A 84 12.26 5.57 30.64
CA ASN A 84 13.03 4.91 29.60
C ASN A 84 13.85 5.92 28.77
N PRO A 85 14.98 6.42 29.31
CA PRO A 85 15.85 7.31 28.57
C PRO A 85 16.56 6.52 27.45
N ARG A 86 15.95 6.49 26.25
CA ARG A 86 16.43 5.70 25.11
C ARG A 86 17.86 6.08 24.69
N GLY A 87 18.80 5.13 24.82
CA GLY A 87 20.20 5.27 24.39
C GLY A 87 21.15 5.83 25.46
N ALA A 88 22.45 5.52 25.32
CA ALA A 88 23.47 5.83 26.35
C ALA A 88 23.63 7.33 26.65
N LEU A 89 23.48 8.19 25.63
CA LEU A 89 23.55 9.65 25.80
C LEU A 89 22.35 10.19 26.58
N ALA A 90 21.14 9.71 26.29
CA ALA A 90 19.92 10.09 27.01
C ALA A 90 19.96 9.58 28.46
N GLY A 91 20.44 8.35 28.68
CA GLY A 91 20.61 7.80 30.03
C GLY A 91 21.57 8.61 30.90
N ALA A 92 22.71 9.05 30.35
CA ALA A 92 23.66 9.89 31.08
C ALA A 92 23.13 11.32 31.32
N ALA A 93 22.38 11.88 30.36
CA ALA A 93 21.73 13.19 30.52
C ALA A 93 20.62 13.13 31.58
N PHE A 94 19.79 12.10 31.53
CA PHE A 94 18.75 11.82 32.54
C PHE A 94 19.36 11.63 33.92
N ALA A 95 20.44 10.84 34.05
CA ALA A 95 21.16 10.68 35.31
C ALA A 95 21.64 12.03 35.89
N ARG A 96 22.24 12.90 35.07
CA ARG A 96 22.66 14.25 35.49
C ARG A 96 21.48 15.09 35.95
N LEU A 97 20.35 15.02 35.26
CA LEU A 97 19.11 15.73 35.63
C LEU A 97 18.58 15.24 36.98
N LEU A 98 18.48 13.92 37.19
CA LEU A 98 18.03 13.34 38.45
C LEU A 98 18.91 13.79 39.62
N ASN A 99 20.23 13.80 39.41
CA ASN A 99 21.16 14.32 40.41
C ASN A 99 20.96 15.82 40.65
N ALA A 100 20.84 16.64 39.60
CA ALA A 100 20.70 18.09 39.74
C ALA A 100 19.40 18.48 40.49
N GLU A 101 18.30 17.78 40.23
CA GLU A 101 16.98 18.09 40.77
C GLU A 101 16.60 17.28 42.02
N ARG A 102 17.48 16.43 42.54
CA ARG A 102 17.18 15.47 43.63
C ARG A 102 16.47 16.09 44.85
N GLU A 103 16.81 17.32 45.24
CA GLU A 103 16.17 18.01 46.37
C GLU A 103 14.67 18.28 46.15
N LEU A 104 14.22 18.36 44.89
CA LEU A 104 12.81 18.57 44.52
C LEU A 104 11.96 17.32 44.76
N LEU A 105 12.56 16.15 45.00
CA LEU A 105 11.85 14.95 45.45
C LEU A 105 11.11 15.18 46.78
N ARG A 106 11.56 16.13 47.62
CA ARG A 106 10.83 16.54 48.85
C ARG A 106 9.46 17.14 48.57
N GLN A 107 9.20 17.56 47.33
CA GLN A 107 7.96 18.21 46.93
C GLN A 107 6.93 17.25 46.33
N LEU A 108 7.21 15.94 46.28
CA LEU A 108 6.24 14.93 45.86
C LEU A 108 5.02 14.96 46.79
N ALA A 109 3.82 14.87 46.23
CA ALA A 109 2.57 14.90 47.00
C ALA A 109 2.27 13.59 47.75
N GLY A 110 3.06 12.54 47.52
CA GLY A 110 2.92 11.22 48.14
C GLY A 110 4.00 10.25 47.66
N PRO A 111 3.92 8.97 48.06
CA PRO A 111 4.91 7.98 47.69
C PRO A 111 4.81 7.64 46.20
N MET A 112 5.96 7.60 45.53
CA MET A 112 6.07 7.33 44.10
C MET A 112 7.00 6.14 43.84
N VAL A 113 6.57 5.25 42.96
CA VAL A 113 7.40 4.16 42.40
C VAL A 113 7.91 4.62 41.03
N LEU A 114 9.23 4.74 40.91
CA LEU A 114 9.92 4.93 39.65
C LEU A 114 10.30 3.56 39.08
N LEU A 115 9.73 3.21 37.93
CA LEU A 115 10.00 1.97 37.22
C LEU A 115 11.07 2.19 36.14
N VAL A 116 12.15 1.41 36.15
CA VAL A 116 13.26 1.50 35.18
C VAL A 116 13.72 0.12 34.70
N SER A 117 14.36 0.04 33.54
CA SER A 117 15.06 -1.18 33.11
C SER A 117 16.34 -1.41 33.91
N ARG A 118 16.82 -2.66 33.99
CA ARG A 118 18.14 -2.98 34.56
C ARG A 118 19.27 -2.18 33.92
N ASP A 119 19.20 -1.93 32.62
CA ASP A 119 20.19 -1.11 31.91
C ASP A 119 20.14 0.35 32.34
N THR A 120 18.94 0.92 32.45
CA THR A 120 18.76 2.28 32.98
C THR A 120 19.26 2.38 34.41
N GLU A 121 18.92 1.42 35.29
CA GLU A 121 19.43 1.39 36.66
C GLU A 121 20.98 1.37 36.69
N ARG A 122 21.62 0.55 35.86
CA ARG A 122 23.08 0.47 35.76
C ARG A 122 23.70 1.82 35.34
N ILE A 123 23.07 2.52 34.39
CA ILE A 123 23.50 3.86 33.97
C ILE A 123 23.36 4.85 35.13
N LEU A 124 22.21 4.84 35.82
CA LEU A 124 21.95 5.72 36.96
C LEU A 124 22.96 5.46 38.08
N ARG A 125 23.27 4.20 38.43
CA ARG A 125 24.25 3.87 39.48
C ARG A 125 25.64 4.40 39.16
N SER A 126 25.99 4.47 37.87
CA SER A 126 27.30 4.94 37.41
C SER A 126 27.39 6.46 37.33
N HIS A 127 26.30 7.14 36.93
CA HIS A 127 26.31 8.57 36.60
C HIS A 127 25.54 9.46 37.59
N ALA A 128 24.73 8.86 38.47
CA ALA A 128 23.91 9.53 39.47
C ALA A 128 23.91 8.79 40.83
N PRO A 129 25.08 8.53 41.43
CA PRO A 129 25.15 7.80 42.70
C PRO A 129 24.42 8.52 43.84
N ASP A 130 24.46 9.86 43.87
CA ASP A 130 23.78 10.67 44.88
C ASP A 130 22.25 10.57 44.80
N PHE A 131 21.68 10.32 43.62
CA PHE A 131 20.24 10.09 43.48
C PHE A 131 19.78 8.86 44.28
N PHE A 132 20.61 7.82 44.38
CA PHE A 132 20.27 6.61 45.14
C PHE A 132 20.17 6.84 46.65
N THR A 133 20.74 7.93 47.20
CA THR A 133 20.55 8.26 48.62
C THR A 133 19.14 8.74 48.93
N TRP A 134 18.35 9.08 47.91
CA TRP A 134 16.96 9.52 48.02
C TRP A 134 15.95 8.39 47.77
N ILE A 135 16.43 7.23 47.32
CA ILE A 135 15.61 6.05 47.09
C ILE A 135 15.45 5.33 48.42
N ALA A 136 14.22 5.31 48.95
CA ALA A 136 13.94 4.69 50.23
C ALA A 136 14.09 3.15 50.20
N GLN A 137 13.80 2.53 49.04
CA GLN A 137 14.02 1.11 48.81
C GLN A 137 14.01 0.80 47.31
N SER A 138 14.76 -0.24 46.90
CA SER A 138 14.73 -0.80 45.56
C SER A 138 14.04 -2.17 45.54
N TYR A 139 13.26 -2.42 44.49
CA TYR A 139 12.54 -3.67 44.27
C TYR A 139 12.83 -4.21 42.88
N GLU A 140 12.98 -5.52 42.77
CA GLU A 140 12.92 -6.18 41.45
C GLU A 140 11.49 -6.59 41.16
N VAL A 141 10.98 -6.19 40.00
CA VAL A 141 9.65 -6.56 39.53
C VAL A 141 9.74 -7.91 38.81
N PRO A 142 8.91 -8.90 39.19
CA PRO A 142 8.84 -10.16 38.48
C PRO A 142 8.48 -10.00 37.00
N PRO A 143 8.82 -10.97 36.14
CA PRO A 143 8.40 -10.97 34.74
C PRO A 143 6.89 -10.81 34.59
N ALA A 144 6.45 -10.19 33.49
CA ALA A 144 5.04 -9.86 33.25
C ALA A 144 4.10 -11.07 33.40
N GLY A 145 4.53 -12.27 32.96
CA GLY A 145 3.74 -13.51 33.12
C GLY A 145 3.55 -13.94 34.58
N GLU A 146 4.55 -13.76 35.44
CA GLU A 146 4.41 -14.01 36.88
C GLU A 146 3.55 -12.93 37.55
N MET A 147 3.73 -11.67 37.18
CA MET A 147 2.89 -10.56 37.66
C MET A 147 1.41 -10.75 37.32
N ALA A 148 1.12 -11.22 36.11
CA ALA A 148 -0.24 -11.59 35.70
C ALA A 148 -0.83 -12.72 36.56
N ALA A 149 -0.03 -13.73 36.90
CA ALA A 149 -0.45 -14.80 37.80
C ALA A 149 -0.70 -14.31 39.23
N ILE A 150 0.11 -13.36 39.72
CA ILE A 150 -0.10 -12.71 41.03
C ILE A 150 -1.40 -11.90 41.02
N ALA A 151 -1.63 -11.07 39.99
CA ALA A 151 -2.84 -10.27 39.85
C ALA A 151 -4.11 -11.15 39.81
N ALA A 152 -4.07 -12.26 39.05
CA ALA A 152 -5.15 -13.22 38.98
C ALA A 152 -5.50 -13.85 40.34
N ARG A 153 -4.49 -14.20 41.15
CA ARG A 153 -4.69 -14.75 42.50
C ARG A 153 -5.27 -13.72 43.49
N LEU A 154 -4.99 -12.44 43.28
CA LEU A 154 -5.52 -11.35 44.10
C LEU A 154 -6.97 -10.99 43.77
N GLY A 155 -7.63 -11.70 42.84
CA GLY A 155 -9.02 -11.45 42.47
C GLY A 155 -9.22 -10.17 41.66
N VAL A 156 -8.14 -9.52 41.24
CA VAL A 156 -8.17 -8.42 40.27
C VAL A 156 -8.25 -9.08 38.91
N ALA A 157 -9.48 -9.39 38.46
CA ALA A 157 -9.70 -9.84 37.11
C ALA A 157 -9.08 -8.79 36.17
N PRO A 158 -8.19 -9.17 35.23
CA PRO A 158 -7.83 -8.23 34.18
C PRO A 158 -9.16 -7.77 33.56
N PRO A 159 -9.37 -6.47 33.30
CA PRO A 159 -10.47 -6.10 32.41
C PRO A 159 -10.38 -7.00 31.18
N ALA A 160 -11.51 -7.41 30.59
CA ALA A 160 -11.48 -8.16 29.34
C ALA A 160 -10.67 -7.34 28.33
N VAL A 161 -9.40 -7.71 28.16
CA VAL A 161 -8.48 -7.00 27.30
C VAL A 161 -8.60 -7.69 25.95
N GLU A 162 -9.35 -7.04 25.05
CA GLU A 162 -8.87 -6.97 23.66
C GLU A 162 -7.39 -6.66 23.75
N PRO A 163 -6.50 -7.51 23.17
CA PRO A 163 -5.05 -7.34 23.30
C PRO A 163 -4.72 -5.86 23.12
N PRO A 164 -3.94 -5.23 24.02
CA PRO A 164 -3.56 -3.84 23.83
C PRO A 164 -3.04 -3.75 22.41
N ALA A 165 -3.64 -2.86 21.61
CA ALA A 165 -3.23 -2.69 20.21
C ALA A 165 -1.70 -2.64 20.25
N PRO A 166 -0.98 -3.56 19.56
CA PRO A 166 0.47 -3.62 19.60
C PRO A 166 1.00 -2.19 19.57
N GLU A 167 1.89 -1.85 20.50
CA GLU A 167 2.61 -0.58 20.44
C GLU A 167 3.04 -0.43 18.98
N ASP A 168 2.64 0.67 18.36
CA ASP A 168 2.91 0.93 16.96
C ASP A 168 4.42 1.16 16.88
N GLU A 169 5.17 0.06 16.81
CA GLU A 169 6.61 0.11 16.79
C GLU A 169 7.00 0.76 15.46
N PRO A 170 7.82 1.82 15.48
CA PRO A 170 8.10 2.56 14.28
C PRO A 170 8.77 1.67 13.25
N ILE A 171 8.24 1.72 12.03
CA ILE A 171 8.90 1.14 10.86
C ILE A 171 9.96 2.14 10.41
N ARG A 172 11.20 1.70 10.41
CA ARG A 172 12.34 2.58 10.15
C ARG A 172 12.75 2.52 8.69
N PHE A 173 12.97 3.67 8.09
CA PHE A 173 13.41 3.74 6.70
C PHE A 173 14.58 4.69 6.49
N LEU A 174 15.35 4.41 5.46
CA LEU A 174 16.33 5.32 4.89
C LEU A 174 15.77 5.85 3.56
N HIS A 175 15.81 7.16 3.37
CA HIS A 175 15.50 7.80 2.08
C HIS A 175 16.77 8.45 1.52
N LEU A 176 17.21 7.92 0.37
CA LEU A 176 18.32 8.41 -0.44
C LEU A 176 17.82 8.84 -1.81
N SER A 177 18.46 9.85 -2.37
CA SER A 177 18.19 10.36 -3.71
C SER A 177 19.46 10.93 -4.32
N ASP A 178 19.52 11.04 -5.65
CA ASP A 178 20.54 11.80 -6.40
C ASP A 178 21.98 11.45 -5.94
N VAL A 179 22.38 10.21 -6.23
CA VAL A 179 23.71 9.65 -5.89
C VAL A 179 24.74 9.93 -6.99
N HIS A 180 24.29 10.04 -8.25
CA HIS A 180 25.10 10.42 -9.42
C HIS A 180 26.45 9.70 -9.57
N LEU A 181 26.48 8.38 -9.41
CA LEU A 181 27.71 7.59 -9.47
C LEU A 181 28.35 7.67 -10.86
N ARG A 182 29.67 7.93 -10.89
CA ARG A 182 30.46 8.00 -12.14
C ARG A 182 31.95 7.64 -11.95
N PRO A 183 32.61 7.06 -12.97
CA PRO A 183 33.96 6.48 -12.82
C PRO A 183 35.13 7.47 -12.82
N GLN A 184 34.89 8.75 -13.10
CA GLN A 184 35.94 9.76 -13.33
C GLN A 184 36.86 9.92 -12.11
N ARG A 185 38.16 9.58 -12.23
CA ARG A 185 39.10 9.42 -11.10
C ARG A 185 39.04 10.50 -10.01
N VAL A 186 39.10 11.79 -10.38
CA VAL A 186 39.08 12.90 -9.41
C VAL A 186 37.74 12.95 -8.67
N LYS A 187 36.64 12.84 -9.40
CA LYS A 187 35.29 12.83 -8.85
C LYS A 187 35.01 11.55 -8.07
N ARG A 188 35.59 10.42 -8.47
CA ARG A 188 35.44 9.12 -7.80
C ARG A 188 36.08 9.13 -6.41
N TYR A 189 37.26 9.71 -6.24
CA TYR A 189 37.87 9.81 -4.89
C TYR A 189 36.97 10.61 -3.93
N ASP A 190 36.42 11.72 -4.43
CA ASP A 190 35.50 12.57 -3.70
C ASP A 190 34.18 11.85 -3.35
N GLN A 191 33.57 11.20 -4.35
CA GLN A 191 32.39 10.35 -4.22
C GLN A 191 32.58 9.20 -3.23
N ASP A 192 33.70 8.47 -3.34
CA ASP A 192 34.03 7.34 -2.49
C ASP A 192 34.19 7.80 -1.03
N ARG A 193 34.75 9.00 -0.79
CA ARG A 193 34.83 9.58 0.56
C ARG A 193 33.44 9.84 1.15
N VAL A 194 32.54 10.47 0.39
CA VAL A 194 31.19 10.81 0.87
C VAL A 194 30.37 9.55 1.13
N LEU A 195 30.30 8.65 0.15
CA LEU A 195 29.45 7.46 0.21
C LEU A 195 29.99 6.38 1.13
N ARG A 196 31.32 6.22 1.27
CA ARG A 196 31.89 5.34 2.29
C ARG A 196 31.56 5.84 3.69
N GLY A 197 31.66 7.15 3.91
CA GLY A 197 31.25 7.77 5.17
C GLY A 197 29.78 7.47 5.52
N LEU A 198 28.90 7.48 4.52
CA LEU A 198 27.48 7.15 4.70
C LEU A 198 27.31 5.68 5.13
N LEU A 199 28.00 4.77 4.45
CA LEU A 199 27.96 3.34 4.75
C LEU A 199 28.49 3.04 6.16
N GLU A 200 29.60 3.66 6.56
CA GLU A 200 30.18 3.53 7.90
C GLU A 200 29.26 4.12 8.98
N PHE A 201 28.56 5.21 8.68
CA PHE A 201 27.54 5.78 9.55
C PHE A 201 26.36 4.82 9.75
N LEU A 202 25.82 4.26 8.66
CA LEU A 202 24.70 3.32 8.71
C LEU A 202 25.07 1.99 9.38
N GLU A 203 26.30 1.50 9.18
CA GLU A 203 26.82 0.31 9.86
C GLU A 203 26.84 0.49 11.38
N ARG A 204 27.23 1.69 11.84
CA ARG A 204 27.23 2.06 13.26
C ARG A 204 25.81 2.25 13.80
N ASP A 205 24.92 2.90 13.05
CA ASP A 205 23.53 3.12 13.47
C ASP A 205 22.80 1.78 13.64
N ARG A 206 22.99 0.83 12.72
CA ARG A 206 22.33 -0.49 12.73
C ARG A 206 22.40 -1.22 14.08
N ALA A 207 23.52 -1.12 14.79
CA ALA A 207 23.69 -1.80 16.08
C ALA A 207 22.67 -1.37 17.15
N THR A 208 22.17 -0.15 17.07
CA THR A 208 21.19 0.42 18.01
C THR A 208 19.80 0.57 17.40
N SER A 209 19.74 0.54 16.07
CA SER A 209 18.75 1.29 15.33
C SER A 209 18.54 0.67 13.93
N PRO A 210 18.12 -0.60 13.82
CA PRO A 210 18.03 -1.28 12.53
C PRO A 210 16.99 -0.66 11.62
N LEU A 211 17.30 -0.59 10.32
CA LEU A 211 16.38 -0.16 9.28
C LEU A 211 15.48 -1.32 8.86
N ASP A 212 14.24 -1.01 8.51
CA ASP A 212 13.29 -1.96 7.95
C ASP A 212 13.16 -1.79 6.43
N LEU A 213 13.26 -0.56 5.93
CA LEU A 213 13.03 -0.19 4.53
C LEU A 213 14.12 0.75 4.00
N VAL A 214 14.39 0.69 2.70
CA VAL A 214 15.26 1.66 2.01
C VAL A 214 14.54 2.15 0.76
N PHE A 215 14.51 3.47 0.57
CA PHE A 215 13.92 4.14 -0.58
C PHE A 215 14.98 4.93 -1.35
N LEU A 216 15.07 4.70 -2.65
CA LEU A 216 15.97 5.36 -3.59
C LEU A 216 15.16 6.10 -4.65
N THR A 217 15.10 7.42 -4.56
CA THR A 217 14.19 8.24 -5.40
C THR A 217 14.83 8.83 -6.64
N GLY A 218 15.62 8.03 -7.37
CA GLY A 218 16.19 8.38 -8.66
C GLY A 218 17.57 9.02 -8.63
N ASP A 219 18.13 9.18 -9.84
CA ASP A 219 19.45 9.71 -10.13
C ASP A 219 20.59 8.95 -9.45
N LEU A 220 20.55 7.62 -9.59
CA LEU A 220 21.57 6.72 -9.06
C LEU A 220 22.87 6.81 -9.86
N ALA A 221 22.73 6.87 -11.18
CA ALA A 221 23.82 7.07 -12.13
C ALA A 221 23.87 8.54 -12.60
N GLN A 222 24.96 8.92 -13.26
CA GLN A 222 25.13 10.28 -13.80
C GLN A 222 24.55 10.45 -15.21
N SER A 223 24.53 9.39 -16.02
CA SER A 223 24.13 9.44 -17.43
C SER A 223 23.51 8.14 -17.95
N GLY A 224 23.04 7.28 -17.05
CA GLY A 224 22.32 6.06 -17.41
C GLY A 224 23.21 4.97 -18.03
N LYS A 225 24.54 5.04 -17.87
CA LYS A 225 25.48 4.14 -18.59
C LYS A 225 25.80 2.88 -17.80
N ARG A 226 26.13 1.80 -18.51
CA ARG A 226 26.41 0.48 -17.93
C ARG A 226 27.58 0.52 -16.93
N GLU A 227 28.63 1.26 -17.23
CA GLU A 227 29.81 1.38 -16.37
C GLU A 227 29.50 2.13 -15.07
N GLU A 228 28.54 3.06 -15.11
CA GLU A 228 28.03 3.77 -13.92
C GLU A 228 27.16 2.84 -13.08
N TYR A 229 26.29 2.04 -13.73
CA TYR A 229 25.46 1.07 -13.02
C TYR A 229 26.24 -0.06 -12.37
N ALA A 230 27.43 -0.41 -12.89
CA ALA A 230 28.33 -1.32 -12.17
C ALA A 230 28.72 -0.73 -10.79
N LEU A 231 29.00 0.58 -10.72
CA LEU A 231 29.28 1.27 -9.46
C LEU A 231 28.04 1.37 -8.56
N VAL A 232 26.86 1.62 -9.15
CA VAL A 232 25.57 1.64 -8.43
C VAL A 232 25.33 0.29 -7.75
N VAL A 233 25.47 -0.80 -8.49
CA VAL A 233 25.26 -2.16 -7.96
C VAL A 233 26.24 -2.47 -6.83
N ASP A 234 27.52 -2.10 -6.96
CA ASP A 234 28.51 -2.31 -5.90
C ASP A 234 28.19 -1.49 -4.64
N PHE A 235 27.76 -0.23 -4.81
CA PHE A 235 27.32 0.61 -3.70
C PHE A 235 26.09 0.04 -3.01
N LEU A 236 25.06 -0.35 -3.77
CA LEU A 236 23.82 -0.90 -3.22
C LEU A 236 24.03 -2.26 -2.54
N ARG A 237 24.92 -3.11 -3.07
CA ARG A 237 25.30 -4.35 -2.41
C ARG A 237 25.90 -4.06 -1.03
N ARG A 238 26.81 -3.08 -0.95
CA ARG A 238 27.39 -2.68 0.33
C ARG A 238 26.35 -2.03 1.26
N LEU A 239 25.42 -1.26 0.72
CA LEU A 239 24.32 -0.66 1.48
C LEU A 239 23.44 -1.75 2.13
N ILE A 240 23.06 -2.78 1.36
CA ILE A 240 22.32 -3.94 1.85
C ILE A 240 23.11 -4.65 2.96
N GLU A 241 24.42 -4.88 2.77
CA GLU A 241 25.28 -5.52 3.78
C GLU A 241 25.32 -4.73 5.09
N VAL A 242 25.59 -3.41 5.04
CA VAL A 242 25.78 -2.60 6.25
C VAL A 242 24.47 -2.33 6.97
N THR A 243 23.37 -2.13 6.25
CA THR A 243 22.04 -1.87 6.84
C THR A 243 21.34 -3.15 7.30
N GLY A 244 21.63 -4.28 6.66
CA GLY A 244 20.92 -5.54 6.89
C GLY A 244 19.49 -5.57 6.34
N VAL A 245 19.07 -4.55 5.60
CA VAL A 245 17.76 -4.52 4.95
C VAL A 245 17.79 -5.51 3.79
N PRO A 246 16.85 -6.48 3.74
CA PRO A 246 16.84 -7.46 2.68
C PRO A 246 16.49 -6.80 1.33
N PRO A 247 16.96 -7.34 0.19
CA PRO A 247 16.75 -6.74 -1.13
C PRO A 247 15.27 -6.43 -1.45
N GLU A 248 14.35 -7.27 -0.98
CA GLU A 248 12.90 -7.13 -1.18
C GLU A 248 12.28 -5.93 -0.45
N ARG A 249 13.03 -5.31 0.47
CA ARG A 249 12.64 -4.12 1.24
C ARG A 249 13.39 -2.85 0.83
N LEU A 250 14.17 -2.94 -0.25
CA LEU A 250 14.82 -1.81 -0.90
C LEU A 250 14.07 -1.48 -2.20
N PHE A 251 13.54 -0.27 -2.31
CA PHE A 251 12.75 0.20 -3.44
C PHE A 251 13.49 1.29 -4.17
N ALA A 252 13.57 1.18 -5.49
CA ALA A 252 14.25 2.14 -6.34
C ALA A 252 13.36 2.53 -7.51
N ILE A 253 13.41 3.82 -7.85
CA ILE A 253 12.87 4.39 -9.08
C ILE A 253 14.00 5.08 -9.85
N PRO A 254 13.91 5.21 -11.18
CA PRO A 254 14.87 5.98 -11.95
C PRO A 254 14.57 7.50 -11.88
N GLY A 255 15.62 8.30 -12.04
CA GLY A 255 15.53 9.75 -12.31
C GLY A 255 15.93 10.10 -13.74
N ASN A 256 16.05 11.39 -14.06
CA ASN A 256 16.41 11.85 -15.41
C ASN A 256 17.88 11.62 -15.77
N HIS A 257 18.78 11.44 -14.79
CA HIS A 257 20.17 11.05 -15.01
C HIS A 257 20.36 9.53 -15.12
N ASP A 258 19.36 8.74 -14.80
CA ASP A 258 19.34 7.29 -15.01
C ASP A 258 18.99 6.90 -16.46
N VAL A 259 18.65 7.89 -17.29
CA VAL A 259 18.31 7.75 -18.71
C VAL A 259 19.57 7.76 -19.57
N ASP A 260 19.75 6.73 -20.41
CA ASP A 260 20.69 6.80 -21.53
C ASP A 260 20.15 7.74 -22.62
N ARG A 261 20.61 9.00 -22.58
CA ARG A 261 20.20 10.07 -23.51
C ARG A 261 20.60 9.75 -24.97
N ASP A 262 21.63 8.95 -25.23
CA ASP A 262 22.01 8.56 -26.60
C ASP A 262 20.98 7.62 -27.22
N MET A 263 20.40 6.73 -26.42
CA MET A 263 19.28 5.88 -26.82
C MET A 263 18.00 6.68 -26.98
N GLY A 264 17.79 7.67 -26.12
CA GLY A 264 16.59 8.51 -26.11
C GLY A 264 16.52 9.55 -27.21
N ARG A 265 17.64 9.97 -27.81
CA ARG A 265 17.76 11.21 -28.62
C ARG A 265 16.75 11.45 -29.75
N TRP A 266 16.08 10.40 -30.22
CA TRP A 266 15.06 10.48 -31.30
C TRP A 266 13.64 10.13 -30.84
N LEU A 267 13.45 9.89 -29.54
CA LEU A 267 12.15 9.61 -28.97
C LEU A 267 11.44 10.91 -28.59
N LEU A 268 10.11 10.85 -28.54
CA LEU A 268 9.30 11.94 -28.03
C LEU A 268 9.68 12.29 -26.60
N ARG A 269 9.63 13.59 -26.29
CA ARG A 269 9.98 14.20 -25.01
C ARG A 269 8.78 14.72 -24.22
N THR A 270 7.59 14.64 -24.82
CA THR A 270 6.30 14.91 -24.22
C THR A 270 5.23 14.27 -25.10
N LEU A 271 4.03 14.12 -24.56
CA LEU A 271 2.80 13.84 -25.28
C LEU A 271 1.98 15.13 -25.43
N SER A 272 0.96 15.10 -26.28
CA SER A 272 0.16 16.28 -26.62
C SER A 272 -1.26 16.24 -26.05
N THR A 273 -1.81 15.04 -25.80
CA THR A 273 -3.20 14.85 -25.35
C THR A 273 -3.28 13.79 -24.24
N ASP A 274 -4.38 13.82 -23.49
CA ASP A 274 -4.67 12.78 -22.49
C ASP A 274 -4.86 11.40 -23.14
N ASP A 275 -5.48 11.32 -24.32
CA ASP A 275 -5.65 10.04 -25.03
C ASP A 275 -4.29 9.38 -25.37
N GLU A 276 -3.30 10.17 -25.81
CA GLU A 276 -1.95 9.67 -26.05
C GLU A 276 -1.28 9.21 -24.74
N ALA A 277 -1.50 9.93 -23.63
CA ALA A 277 -1.00 9.56 -22.33
C ALA A 277 -1.63 8.27 -21.84
N ILE A 278 -2.95 8.14 -21.91
CA ILE A 278 -3.70 6.93 -21.53
C ILE A 278 -3.14 5.73 -22.29
N ALA A 279 -3.06 5.80 -23.63
CA ALA A 279 -2.50 4.73 -24.45
C ALA A 279 -1.06 4.37 -24.06
N PHE A 280 -0.19 5.37 -23.81
CA PHE A 280 1.18 5.11 -23.38
C PHE A 280 1.27 4.38 -22.03
N PHE A 281 0.39 4.70 -21.07
CA PHE A 281 0.44 4.16 -19.71
C PHE A 281 -0.37 2.87 -19.52
N GLU A 282 -1.34 2.57 -20.39
CA GLU A 282 -2.10 1.32 -20.40
C GLU A 282 -1.43 0.26 -21.27
N GLU A 283 -1.00 0.60 -22.49
CA GLU A 283 -0.49 -0.37 -23.46
C GLU A 283 1.01 -0.65 -23.28
N PRO A 284 1.41 -1.89 -22.88
CA PRO A 284 2.84 -2.19 -22.68
C PRO A 284 3.70 -2.00 -23.93
N ALA A 285 3.12 -2.27 -25.11
CA ALA A 285 3.83 -2.12 -26.39
C ALA A 285 4.27 -0.67 -26.67
N SER A 286 3.50 0.32 -26.18
CA SER A 286 3.75 1.75 -26.40
C SER A 286 4.98 2.26 -25.64
N ARG A 287 5.40 1.57 -24.57
CA ARG A 287 6.57 1.94 -23.74
C ARG A 287 7.88 1.34 -24.20
N GLY A 288 7.86 0.34 -25.07
CA GLY A 288 9.03 -0.50 -25.38
C GLY A 288 10.26 0.25 -25.90
N PHE A 289 10.10 1.40 -26.56
CA PHE A 289 11.24 2.24 -26.96
C PHE A 289 11.78 3.10 -25.81
N HIS A 290 10.92 3.70 -25.00
CA HIS A 290 11.32 4.51 -23.84
C HIS A 290 12.00 3.67 -22.78
N GLU A 291 11.58 2.41 -22.61
CA GLU A 291 12.22 1.44 -21.73
C GLU A 291 13.69 1.17 -22.06
N LYS A 292 14.08 1.22 -23.34
CA LYS A 292 15.48 0.99 -23.75
C LYS A 292 16.45 2.00 -23.15
N LYS A 293 15.98 3.20 -22.82
CA LYS A 293 16.81 4.22 -22.15
C LYS A 293 17.23 3.80 -20.74
N PHE A 294 16.47 2.90 -20.12
CA PHE A 294 16.69 2.40 -18.77
C PHE A 294 17.34 1.01 -18.75
N GLU A 295 17.91 0.53 -19.87
CA GLU A 295 18.42 -0.84 -19.96
C GLU A 295 19.56 -1.11 -18.96
N ALA A 296 20.45 -0.14 -18.76
CA ALA A 296 21.52 -0.24 -17.76
C ALA A 296 20.98 -0.27 -16.33
N TYR A 297 20.00 0.59 -16.03
CA TYR A 297 19.27 0.62 -14.75
C TYR A 297 18.59 -0.73 -14.47
N ARG A 298 17.75 -1.18 -15.41
CA ARG A 298 17.01 -2.43 -15.34
C ARG A 298 17.95 -3.61 -15.15
N GLY A 299 18.99 -3.71 -15.98
CA GLY A 299 19.95 -4.81 -15.94
C GLY A 299 20.69 -4.87 -14.61
N GLY A 300 21.23 -3.74 -14.14
CA GLY A 300 21.99 -3.70 -12.89
C GLY A 300 21.14 -3.99 -11.66
N LEU A 301 19.96 -3.37 -11.55
CA LEU A 301 19.12 -3.52 -10.37
C LEU A 301 18.36 -4.85 -10.33
N ARG A 302 17.94 -5.39 -11.48
CA ARG A 302 17.32 -6.73 -11.55
C ARG A 302 18.18 -7.78 -10.88
N ASP A 303 19.46 -7.81 -11.24
CA ASP A 303 20.36 -8.87 -10.81
C ASP A 303 20.66 -8.78 -9.30
N LEU A 304 20.51 -7.59 -8.71
CA LEU A 304 20.70 -7.34 -7.28
C LEU A 304 19.41 -7.49 -6.45
N LEU A 305 18.28 -6.97 -6.96
CA LEU A 305 17.05 -6.78 -6.20
C LEU A 305 15.93 -7.77 -6.55
N GLY A 306 16.04 -8.47 -7.68
CA GLY A 306 15.10 -9.51 -8.12
C GLY A 306 14.50 -9.25 -9.51
N ALA A 307 14.39 -10.32 -10.31
CA ALA A 307 13.98 -10.24 -11.72
C ALA A 307 12.52 -10.01 -12.01
N SER A 308 11.64 -10.28 -11.06
CA SER A 308 10.21 -10.00 -11.18
C SER A 308 9.82 -8.64 -10.61
N ARG A 309 10.77 -7.86 -10.07
CA ARG A 309 10.45 -6.59 -9.39
C ARG A 309 10.22 -5.47 -10.41
N PRO A 310 9.25 -4.57 -10.16
CA PRO A 310 8.92 -3.50 -11.09
C PRO A 310 10.02 -2.44 -11.18
N LEU A 311 10.75 -2.20 -10.08
CA LEU A 311 11.88 -1.26 -10.01
C LEU A 311 11.55 0.13 -10.58
N GLY A 312 10.32 0.60 -10.40
CA GLY A 312 9.87 1.86 -10.96
C GLY A 312 9.86 1.90 -12.49
N LEU A 313 9.71 0.77 -13.18
CA LEU A 313 9.51 0.70 -14.64
C LEU A 313 8.13 0.12 -15.01
N ALA A 314 7.34 -0.31 -14.04
CA ALA A 314 5.96 -0.71 -14.23
C ALA A 314 5.01 0.49 -14.12
N THR A 315 3.75 0.31 -14.56
CA THR A 315 2.69 1.33 -14.50
C THR A 315 1.46 0.76 -13.81
N GLY A 316 0.57 1.64 -13.35
CA GLY A 316 -0.73 1.22 -12.82
C GLY A 316 -0.61 0.37 -11.56
N ALA A 317 -1.42 -0.69 -11.49
CA ALA A 317 -1.40 -1.63 -10.38
C ALA A 317 -0.05 -2.34 -10.21
N GLU A 318 0.70 -2.56 -11.30
CA GLU A 318 1.99 -3.26 -11.29
C GLU A 318 3.12 -2.39 -10.71
N ALA A 319 2.92 -1.07 -10.62
CA ALA A 319 3.85 -0.17 -9.95
C ALA A 319 3.83 -0.31 -8.41
N VAL A 320 2.88 -1.07 -7.85
CA VAL A 320 2.67 -1.20 -6.40
C VAL A 320 3.23 -2.51 -5.88
N GLU A 321 4.15 -2.39 -4.93
CA GLU A 321 4.63 -3.51 -4.12
C GLU A 321 4.03 -3.40 -2.71
N VAL A 322 3.60 -4.52 -2.14
CA VAL A 322 3.03 -4.56 -0.78
C VAL A 322 3.88 -5.45 0.12
N VAL A 323 4.34 -4.91 1.24
CA VAL A 323 5.17 -5.61 2.22
C VAL A 323 4.56 -5.53 3.62
N ASP A 324 4.65 -6.63 4.37
CA ASP A 324 4.27 -6.67 5.78
C ASP A 324 5.51 -6.40 6.64
N VAL A 325 5.47 -5.32 7.41
CA VAL A 325 6.58 -4.87 8.26
C VAL A 325 6.03 -4.48 9.61
N ARG A 326 6.55 -5.09 10.68
CA ARG A 326 6.12 -4.86 12.07
C ARG A 326 4.59 -4.92 12.26
N GLY A 327 3.92 -5.82 11.54
CA GLY A 327 2.47 -6.00 11.60
C GLY A 327 1.64 -4.92 10.90
N ALA A 328 2.27 -4.00 10.18
CA ALA A 328 1.61 -3.07 9.27
C ALA A 328 1.78 -3.52 7.81
N ARG A 329 0.73 -3.31 7.02
CA ARG A 329 0.71 -3.62 5.60
C ARG A 329 1.05 -2.38 4.80
N ILE A 330 2.30 -2.26 4.37
CA ILE A 330 2.84 -1.09 3.70
C ILE A 330 2.74 -1.27 2.19
N GLY A 331 2.05 -0.35 1.50
CA GLY A 331 2.05 -0.28 0.05
C GLY A 331 3.06 0.75 -0.45
N VAL A 332 3.94 0.37 -1.37
CA VAL A 332 4.93 1.25 -2.00
C VAL A 332 4.61 1.33 -3.49
N ALA A 333 4.16 2.50 -3.95
CA ALA A 333 3.93 2.77 -5.36
C ALA A 333 5.16 3.48 -5.94
N SER A 334 5.85 2.81 -6.87
CA SER A 334 7.10 3.27 -7.46
C SER A 334 6.85 3.85 -8.85
N PHE A 335 6.75 5.17 -8.96
CA PHE A 335 6.42 5.84 -10.22
C PHE A 335 7.65 6.34 -10.98
N ASN A 336 7.68 6.10 -12.29
CA ASN A 336 8.69 6.64 -13.18
C ASN A 336 8.25 8.00 -13.76
N SER A 337 8.67 9.10 -13.15
CA SER A 337 8.47 10.42 -13.77
C SER A 337 9.50 10.73 -14.86
N ALA A 338 10.52 9.88 -15.07
CA ALA A 338 11.58 10.08 -16.04
C ALA A 338 11.29 9.46 -17.42
N TRP A 339 10.11 8.88 -17.66
CA TRP A 339 9.75 8.24 -18.94
C TRP A 339 10.13 9.11 -20.14
N PHE A 340 9.74 10.37 -20.12
CA PHE A 340 9.98 11.34 -21.20
C PHE A 340 11.24 12.18 -21.01
N ALA A 341 11.95 12.00 -19.89
CA ALA A 341 13.13 12.78 -19.58
C ALA A 341 14.27 12.49 -20.57
N GLN A 342 14.87 13.55 -21.10
CA GLN A 342 15.95 13.49 -22.08
C GLN A 342 16.89 14.70 -22.01
N GLY A 343 16.68 15.63 -21.09
CA GLY A 343 17.47 16.85 -21.01
C GLY A 343 17.21 17.63 -19.73
N ASP A 344 17.67 18.86 -19.72
CA ASP A 344 17.58 19.71 -18.54
C ASP A 344 16.37 20.67 -18.63
N ASP A 345 15.70 20.69 -19.79
CA ASP A 345 14.53 21.49 -20.13
C ASP A 345 13.21 20.71 -20.00
N ASP A 346 13.16 19.69 -19.14
CA ASP A 346 12.03 18.76 -19.01
C ASP A 346 10.87 19.30 -18.14
N HIS A 347 10.99 20.52 -17.59
CA HIS A 347 9.93 21.16 -16.80
C HIS A 347 8.63 21.32 -17.60
N GLY A 348 7.51 20.89 -17.02
CA GLY A 348 6.18 20.94 -17.63
C GLY A 348 5.96 19.98 -18.81
N LYS A 349 6.87 19.01 -19.05
CA LYS A 349 6.84 18.11 -20.21
C LYS A 349 6.71 16.63 -19.84
N LEU A 350 6.89 16.29 -18.56
CA LEU A 350 6.91 14.91 -18.10
C LEU A 350 5.50 14.39 -17.89
N TRP A 351 5.36 13.07 -17.95
CA TRP A 351 4.08 12.41 -17.77
C TRP A 351 4.17 11.29 -16.74
N LEU A 352 3.14 11.16 -15.89
CA LEU A 352 2.95 10.03 -15.00
C LEU A 352 1.81 9.11 -15.45
N GLY A 353 0.82 9.68 -16.14
CA GLY A 353 -0.36 9.00 -16.66
C GLY A 353 -1.42 8.77 -15.60
N GLU A 354 -2.63 9.27 -15.86
CA GLU A 354 -3.80 9.00 -15.00
C GLU A 354 -4.02 7.49 -14.77
N PRO A 355 -3.99 6.60 -15.79
CA PRO A 355 -4.17 5.17 -15.56
C PRO A 355 -3.11 4.58 -14.62
N SER A 356 -1.90 5.14 -14.62
CA SER A 356 -0.83 4.71 -13.75
C SER A 356 -1.13 5.05 -12.28
N ALA A 357 -1.46 6.31 -12.00
CA ALA A 357 -1.80 6.77 -10.66
C ALA A 357 -3.09 6.12 -10.13
N HIS A 358 -4.11 6.03 -10.98
CA HIS A 358 -5.41 5.43 -10.64
C HIS A 358 -5.28 3.93 -10.36
N GLY A 359 -4.59 3.18 -11.23
CA GLY A 359 -4.35 1.76 -11.05
C GLY A 359 -3.57 1.47 -9.76
N ALA A 360 -2.57 2.28 -9.44
CA ALA A 360 -1.84 2.17 -8.18
C ALA A 360 -2.74 2.42 -6.96
N ALA A 361 -3.52 3.51 -6.97
CA ALA A 361 -4.47 3.83 -5.91
C ALA A 361 -5.48 2.70 -5.68
N GLN A 362 -5.99 2.12 -6.76
CA GLN A 362 -6.92 1.01 -6.72
C GLN A 362 -6.27 -0.25 -6.11
N ARG A 363 -5.06 -0.60 -6.53
CA ARG A 363 -4.32 -1.75 -5.99
C ARG A 363 -4.07 -1.62 -4.48
N LEU A 364 -3.70 -0.43 -4.02
CA LEU A 364 -3.51 -0.14 -2.58
C LEU A 364 -4.80 -0.36 -1.79
N ALA A 365 -5.94 0.08 -2.33
CA ALA A 365 -7.24 -0.10 -1.71
C ALA A 365 -7.61 -1.59 -1.61
N ASP A 366 -7.46 -2.33 -2.70
CA ASP A 366 -7.85 -3.74 -2.78
C ASP A 366 -7.03 -4.61 -1.81
N GLU A 367 -5.73 -4.36 -1.74
CA GLU A 367 -4.82 -5.00 -0.80
C GLU A 367 -5.07 -4.58 0.67
N GLY A 368 -5.89 -3.55 0.91
CA GLY A 368 -6.18 -3.08 2.26
C GLY A 368 -4.94 -2.60 2.98
N VAL A 369 -4.08 -1.84 2.30
CA VAL A 369 -2.85 -1.30 2.89
C VAL A 369 -3.18 -0.35 4.04
N SER A 370 -2.45 -0.48 5.14
CA SER A 370 -2.59 0.39 6.31
C SER A 370 -1.85 1.71 6.13
N PHE A 371 -0.79 1.72 5.32
CA PHE A 371 0.02 2.91 5.05
C PHE A 371 0.56 2.82 3.62
N ALA A 372 0.44 3.90 2.85
CA ALA A 372 0.87 3.96 1.47
C ALA A 372 1.91 5.05 1.23
N ILE A 373 2.97 4.67 0.52
CA ILE A 373 4.12 5.49 0.19
C ILE A 373 4.19 5.58 -1.33
N ALA A 374 4.28 6.79 -1.88
CA ALA A 374 4.61 7.00 -3.28
C ALA A 374 6.07 7.44 -3.43
N LEU A 375 6.76 6.86 -4.41
CA LEU A 375 8.07 7.31 -4.86
C LEU A 375 7.92 7.98 -6.21
N LEU A 376 8.45 9.19 -6.37
CA LEU A 376 8.58 9.89 -7.65
C LEU A 376 9.90 10.67 -7.67
N HIS A 377 10.59 10.80 -8.81
CA HIS A 377 11.84 11.55 -8.82
C HIS A 377 11.59 13.06 -8.90
N HIS A 378 10.92 13.50 -9.96
CA HIS A 378 10.58 14.91 -10.21
C HIS A 378 9.41 15.40 -9.34
N PRO A 379 9.36 16.69 -8.96
CA PRO A 379 8.17 17.29 -8.37
C PRO A 379 7.01 17.42 -9.39
N PHE A 380 5.78 17.58 -8.89
CA PHE A 380 4.58 17.64 -9.73
C PHE A 380 4.58 18.79 -10.76
N ASP A 381 5.31 19.88 -10.51
CA ASP A 381 5.40 20.99 -11.46
C ASP A 381 6.22 20.66 -12.72
N TYR A 382 6.91 19.52 -12.75
CA TYR A 382 7.53 18.98 -13.96
C TYR A 382 6.55 18.19 -14.82
N LEU A 383 5.43 17.75 -14.25
CA LEU A 383 4.37 17.09 -15.02
C LEU A 383 3.71 18.07 -15.96
N HIS A 384 3.25 17.55 -17.10
CA HIS A 384 2.50 18.31 -18.07
C HIS A 384 1.25 18.93 -17.43
N GLU A 385 0.93 20.15 -17.82
CA GLU A 385 -0.12 20.95 -17.16
C GLU A 385 -1.50 20.28 -17.20
N VAL A 386 -1.76 19.46 -18.23
CA VAL A 386 -3.03 18.78 -18.45
C VAL A 386 -3.32 17.71 -17.37
N GLU A 387 -2.32 16.91 -16.97
CA GLU A 387 -2.54 15.84 -15.99
C GLU A 387 -2.24 16.26 -14.55
N ARG A 388 -1.46 17.33 -14.35
CA ARG A 388 -0.86 17.66 -13.05
C ARG A 388 -1.87 17.71 -11.91
N GLU A 389 -2.98 18.42 -12.11
CA GLU A 389 -3.99 18.59 -11.07
C GLU A 389 -4.67 17.25 -10.72
N GLU A 390 -4.97 16.42 -11.72
CA GLU A 390 -5.60 15.12 -11.50
C GLU A 390 -4.66 14.18 -10.74
N ILE A 391 -3.40 14.09 -11.16
CA ILE A 391 -2.38 13.27 -10.51
C ILE A 391 -2.19 13.69 -9.05
N GLU A 392 -2.02 14.99 -8.78
CA GLU A 392 -1.93 15.50 -7.40
C GLU A 392 -3.17 15.10 -6.58
N ARG A 393 -4.37 15.20 -7.17
CA ARG A 393 -5.62 14.83 -6.50
C ARG A 393 -5.71 13.34 -6.16
N ILE A 394 -5.22 12.47 -7.04
CA ILE A 394 -5.13 11.03 -6.77
C ILE A 394 -4.14 10.79 -5.63
N PHE A 395 -2.99 11.48 -5.64
CA PHE A 395 -1.98 11.33 -4.60
C PHE A 395 -2.50 11.79 -3.23
N GLU A 396 -3.19 12.94 -3.19
CA GLU A 396 -3.85 13.47 -1.99
C GLU A 396 -4.82 12.48 -1.35
N ARG A 397 -5.49 11.63 -2.13
CA ARG A 397 -6.45 10.64 -1.61
C ARG A 397 -5.80 9.32 -1.22
N SER A 398 -4.68 8.99 -1.86
CA SER A 398 -4.20 7.60 -1.91
C SER A 398 -2.97 7.36 -1.05
N PHE A 399 -2.11 8.36 -0.86
CA PHE A 399 -0.82 8.22 -0.17
C PHE A 399 -0.76 9.07 1.10
N GLU A 400 -0.10 8.55 2.13
CA GLU A 400 0.25 9.30 3.32
C GLU A 400 1.62 9.97 3.18
N LEU A 401 2.57 9.30 2.54
CA LEU A 401 3.95 9.75 2.38
C LEU A 401 4.34 9.76 0.90
N VAL A 402 4.94 10.85 0.45
CA VAL A 402 5.44 11.03 -0.90
C VAL A 402 6.93 11.38 -0.83
N LEU A 403 7.78 10.51 -1.34
CA LEU A 403 9.24 10.68 -1.32
C LEU A 403 9.72 11.05 -2.72
N ARG A 404 10.50 12.13 -2.84
CA ARG A 404 11.07 12.58 -4.11
C ARG A 404 12.49 13.14 -4.07
N GLY A 405 13.07 13.39 -5.23
CA GLY A 405 14.44 13.91 -5.43
C GLY A 405 14.51 15.20 -6.28
N HIS A 406 15.48 15.22 -7.21
CA HIS A 406 15.68 16.15 -8.36
C HIS A 406 16.13 17.57 -8.03
N LEU A 407 15.51 18.24 -7.06
CA LEU A 407 15.80 19.66 -6.78
C LEU A 407 17.08 19.88 -5.95
N HIS A 408 17.65 18.80 -5.41
CA HIS A 408 18.86 18.77 -4.57
C HIS A 408 18.80 19.73 -3.36
N LYS A 409 17.58 20.11 -2.98
CA LYS A 409 17.28 21.02 -1.87
C LYS A 409 16.27 20.33 -0.98
N ASP A 410 16.57 20.32 0.32
CA ASP A 410 15.64 19.89 1.34
C ASP A 410 14.42 20.80 1.32
N LYS A 411 13.28 20.20 0.98
CA LYS A 411 11.98 20.85 1.02
C LYS A 411 10.95 19.82 1.43
N THR A 412 10.75 19.70 2.72
CA THR A 412 9.65 18.94 3.30
C THR A 412 8.43 19.84 3.38
N ARG A 413 7.28 19.37 2.89
CA ARG A 413 6.00 20.09 3.02
C ARG A 413 4.89 19.15 3.46
N THR A 414 4.05 19.66 4.35
CA THR A 414 2.76 19.02 4.67
C THR A 414 1.71 19.61 3.75
N ILE A 415 1.05 18.76 2.98
CA ILE A 415 -0.12 19.14 2.18
C ILE A 415 -1.35 18.69 2.95
N LEU A 416 -2.14 19.66 3.40
CA LEU A 416 -3.44 19.42 4.00
C LEU A 416 -4.51 19.76 2.97
N SER A 417 -5.40 18.80 2.71
CA SER A 417 -6.53 19.03 1.82
C SER A 417 -7.78 18.35 2.35
N PRO A 418 -9.00 18.79 1.95
CA PRO A 418 -10.24 18.10 2.28
C PRO A 418 -10.29 16.64 1.81
N ARG A 419 -9.32 16.21 0.99
CA ARG A 419 -9.23 14.88 0.38
C ARG A 419 -8.30 13.94 1.14
N GLY A 420 -7.74 14.39 2.26
CA GLY A 420 -6.70 13.70 3.02
C GLY A 420 -5.45 14.55 3.03
N GLY A 421 -4.70 14.63 1.92
CA GLY A 421 -3.39 15.31 1.88
C GLY A 421 -2.26 14.42 2.41
N TYR A 422 -1.00 14.80 2.25
CA TYR A 422 0.16 13.93 2.50
C TYR A 422 1.37 14.73 3.00
N VAL A 423 2.37 14.02 3.50
CA VAL A 423 3.70 14.61 3.74
C VAL A 423 4.56 14.35 2.52
N GLU A 424 5.04 15.41 1.87
CA GLU A 424 6.03 15.32 0.81
C GLU A 424 7.42 15.54 1.42
N VAL A 425 8.35 14.62 1.14
CA VAL A 425 9.75 14.70 1.56
C VAL A 425 10.61 14.77 0.32
N ALA A 426 11.24 15.92 0.11
CA ALA A 426 12.31 16.06 -0.87
C ALA A 426 13.62 15.60 -0.26
N GLY A 427 14.15 14.49 -0.75
CA GLY A 427 15.48 14.03 -0.40
C GLY A 427 16.54 15.00 -0.94
N PRO A 428 17.54 15.36 -0.12
CA PRO A 428 18.73 16.02 -0.63
C PRO A 428 19.52 15.03 -1.50
N ALA A 429 20.45 15.55 -2.28
CA ALA A 429 21.38 14.69 -3.01
C ALA A 429 22.29 13.95 -2.03
N ALA A 430 22.33 12.62 -2.11
CA ALA A 430 23.27 11.82 -1.34
C ALA A 430 24.71 12.08 -1.81
N TYR A 431 24.89 12.40 -3.10
CA TYR A 431 26.16 12.88 -3.62
C TYR A 431 26.01 13.75 -4.88
N GLN A 432 26.51 14.98 -4.85
CA GLN A 432 26.72 15.83 -6.04
C GLN A 432 28.12 16.47 -6.08
N GLY A 433 29.02 16.02 -5.22
CA GLY A 433 30.34 16.60 -4.96
C GLY A 433 30.46 17.07 -3.52
N SER A 434 31.62 16.89 -2.89
CA SER A 434 31.80 17.23 -1.46
C SER A 434 31.65 18.72 -1.12
N GLN A 435 31.73 19.59 -2.14
CA GLN A 435 31.50 21.03 -1.99
C GLN A 435 30.01 21.40 -1.84
N TRP A 436 29.10 20.49 -2.18
CA TRP A 436 27.66 20.70 -2.09
C TRP A 436 27.09 20.11 -0.80
N PRO A 437 25.91 20.59 -0.33
CA PRO A 437 25.20 19.97 0.78
C PRO A 437 24.73 18.57 0.35
N ASN A 438 25.46 17.54 0.77
CA ASN A 438 25.05 16.15 0.55
C ASN A 438 24.29 15.67 1.78
N GLY A 439 23.19 14.93 1.63
CA GLY A 439 22.36 14.55 2.76
C GLY A 439 21.52 13.29 2.56
N CYS A 440 20.76 12.94 3.60
CA CYS A 440 19.75 11.89 3.56
C CYS A 440 18.74 12.06 4.71
N PHE A 441 17.63 11.32 4.64
CA PHE A 441 16.70 11.19 5.78
C PHE A 441 16.71 9.78 6.36
N LEU A 442 16.77 9.70 7.68
CA LEU A 442 16.30 8.55 8.44
C LEU A 442 14.89 8.85 8.93
N GLY A 443 13.94 7.98 8.63
CA GLY A 443 12.54 8.16 8.98
C GLY A 443 11.97 7.03 9.83
N GLU A 444 10.91 7.35 10.55
CA GLU A 444 10.16 6.44 11.42
C GLU A 444 8.67 6.57 11.09
N ILE A 445 8.01 5.47 10.71
CA ILE A 445 6.60 5.42 10.37
C ILE A 445 5.85 4.71 11.50
N TRP A 446 4.90 5.41 12.10
CA TRP A 446 3.88 4.86 12.98
C TRP A 446 2.60 4.68 12.18
N ALA A 447 2.39 3.47 11.64
CA ALA A 447 1.31 3.22 10.69
C ALA A 447 -0.08 3.38 11.33
N ARG A 448 -0.24 2.95 12.58
CA ARG A 448 -1.53 3.02 13.31
C ARG A 448 -1.78 4.39 13.91
N ARG A 449 -0.76 5.02 14.49
CA ARG A 449 -0.85 6.39 15.03
C ARG A 449 -0.84 7.43 13.91
N ARG A 450 -0.57 7.01 12.68
CA ARG A 450 -0.50 7.84 11.48
C ARG A 450 0.48 8.99 11.68
N ALA A 451 1.71 8.66 12.02
CA ALA A 451 2.75 9.65 12.19
C ALA A 451 4.01 9.25 11.42
N VAL A 452 4.72 10.24 10.92
CA VAL A 452 6.05 10.06 10.33
C VAL A 452 7.00 11.02 11.01
N ARG A 453 8.09 10.51 11.58
CA ARG A 453 9.19 11.34 12.06
C ARG A 453 10.33 11.30 11.07
N LEU A 454 10.92 12.46 10.80
CA LEU A 454 12.08 12.59 9.93
C LEU A 454 13.28 13.12 10.72
N ARG A 455 14.43 12.50 10.50
CA ARG A 455 15.73 12.90 11.03
C ARG A 455 16.69 13.16 9.86
N PRO A 456 17.04 14.43 9.61
CA PRO A 456 17.92 14.84 8.51
C PRO A 456 19.38 14.63 8.87
N TYR A 457 20.17 14.14 7.93
CA TYR A 457 21.63 14.04 8.04
C TYR A 457 22.30 14.71 6.84
N ALA A 458 23.45 15.32 7.09
CA ALA A 458 24.27 15.95 6.06
C ALA A 458 25.75 15.52 6.19
N PHE A 459 26.42 15.53 5.05
CA PHE A 459 27.86 15.35 4.97
C PHE A 459 28.61 16.60 5.47
N SER A 460 29.66 16.38 6.24
CA SER A 460 30.54 17.35 6.86
C SER A 460 32.00 16.92 6.72
N SER A 461 32.91 17.88 6.81
CA SER A 461 34.35 17.66 6.59
C SER A 461 35.09 17.01 7.78
N GLY A 462 34.39 16.73 8.88
CA GLY A 462 34.94 16.17 10.12
C GLY A 462 35.34 14.69 10.03
N ALA A 463 35.88 14.18 11.14
CA ALA A 463 36.29 12.77 11.28
C ALA A 463 35.12 11.79 11.16
N ASP A 464 33.94 12.19 11.65
CA ASP A 464 32.67 11.53 11.36
C ASP A 464 31.91 12.36 10.34
N PRO A 465 31.94 11.95 9.06
CA PRO A 465 31.51 12.81 7.97
C PRO A 465 29.99 12.96 7.87
N TRP A 466 29.17 12.08 8.45
CA TRP A 466 27.71 12.19 8.38
C TRP A 466 27.16 12.57 9.75
N VAL A 467 26.56 13.76 9.83
CA VAL A 467 26.08 14.36 11.07
C VAL A 467 24.64 14.83 10.91
N LEU A 468 23.93 14.97 12.04
CA LEU A 468 22.58 15.54 12.07
C LEU A 468 22.60 16.92 11.41
N ASP A 469 21.63 17.22 10.53
CA ASP A 469 21.50 18.54 9.92
C ASP A 469 20.46 19.41 10.65
N PRO A 470 20.89 20.32 11.55
CA PRO A 470 19.97 21.15 12.31
C PRO A 470 19.27 22.22 11.45
N LYS A 471 19.65 22.40 10.18
CA LYS A 471 19.11 23.46 9.31
C LYS A 471 17.78 23.09 8.68
N VAL A 472 17.45 21.80 8.58
CA VAL A 472 16.20 21.33 7.97
C VAL A 472 15.01 21.57 8.92
N PHE A 473 15.20 21.32 10.22
CA PHE A 473 14.18 21.52 11.27
C PHE A 473 14.75 22.39 12.42
N PRO A 474 15.08 23.66 12.15
CA PRO A 474 15.77 24.51 13.13
C PRO A 474 14.92 24.82 14.37
N ASP A 475 13.59 24.82 14.21
CA ASP A 475 12.63 25.14 15.27
C ASP A 475 12.35 23.94 16.21
N ASP A 476 12.77 22.73 15.85
CA ASP A 476 12.57 21.49 16.61
C ASP A 476 13.81 21.10 17.44
N ALA A 477 14.56 22.09 17.92
CA ALA A 477 15.80 21.86 18.68
C ALA A 477 15.57 21.06 19.97
N ASP A 478 14.43 21.25 20.63
CA ASP A 478 13.99 20.50 21.81
C ASP A 478 13.66 19.02 21.51
N GLN A 479 13.33 18.72 20.26
CA GLN A 479 13.10 17.36 19.74
C GLN A 479 14.34 16.76 19.05
N GLY A 480 15.50 17.41 19.19
CA GLY A 480 16.76 16.98 18.61
C GLY A 480 16.83 17.19 17.10
N TYR A 481 16.26 18.30 16.60
CA TYR A 481 16.20 18.65 15.17
C TYR A 481 15.54 17.56 14.31
N CYS A 482 14.54 16.90 14.90
CA CYS A 482 13.71 15.89 14.24
C CYS A 482 12.27 16.38 14.30
N HIS A 483 11.54 16.29 13.19
CA HIS A 483 10.14 16.69 13.15
C HIS A 483 9.21 15.49 13.01
N THR A 484 8.11 15.47 13.76
CA THR A 484 7.07 14.44 13.67
C THR A 484 5.81 15.00 13.03
N PHE A 485 5.49 14.52 11.84
CA PHE A 485 4.30 14.87 11.09
C PHE A 485 3.14 13.96 11.46
N SER A 486 1.97 14.56 11.72
CA SER A 486 0.71 13.81 11.84
C SER A 486 0.05 13.65 10.48
N LEU A 487 -0.49 12.46 10.21
CA LEU A 487 -1.01 12.09 8.89
C LEU A 487 -2.52 11.83 8.93
N PRO A 488 -3.25 12.36 7.95
CA PRO A 488 -4.71 12.32 7.93
C PRO A 488 -5.25 10.97 7.47
N GLU A 489 -6.31 10.50 8.14
CA GLU A 489 -7.34 9.56 7.70
C GLU A 489 -7.39 9.21 6.19
N LYS A 490 -6.97 8.03 5.70
CA LYS A 490 -7.25 7.65 4.30
C LYS A 490 -8.38 6.64 4.21
N ARG A 491 -9.48 7.04 3.57
CA ARG A 491 -10.57 6.14 3.21
C ARG A 491 -10.36 5.60 1.80
N ARG A 492 -9.63 4.50 1.69
CA ARG A 492 -9.44 3.78 0.41
C ARG A 492 -10.66 2.91 0.14
N VAL A 493 -11.30 3.10 -1.01
CA VAL A 493 -12.47 2.32 -1.42
C VAL A 493 -12.00 1.16 -2.27
N LYS A 494 -12.29 -0.07 -1.83
CA LYS A 494 -11.99 -1.27 -2.61
C LYS A 494 -12.79 -1.30 -3.89
N SER A 495 -12.21 -1.83 -4.95
CA SER A 495 -12.91 -2.09 -6.21
C SER A 495 -14.05 -3.05 -5.94
N ALA A 496 -15.19 -2.78 -6.58
CA ALA A 496 -16.32 -3.69 -6.60
C ALA A 496 -15.98 -5.03 -7.30
N LEU A 497 -14.85 -5.12 -8.04
CA LEU A 497 -14.44 -6.28 -8.82
C LEU A 497 -13.33 -7.11 -8.17
N ALA A 498 -12.55 -6.55 -7.24
CA ALA A 498 -11.37 -7.21 -6.70
C ALA A 498 -11.70 -8.55 -5.99
N LYS A 499 -12.76 -8.57 -5.17
CA LYS A 499 -13.21 -9.79 -4.48
C LYS A 499 -13.79 -10.84 -5.45
N PRO A 500 -14.64 -10.48 -6.44
CA PRO A 500 -15.07 -11.40 -7.49
C PRO A 500 -13.90 -11.99 -8.28
N LEU A 501 -12.95 -11.17 -8.70
CA LEU A 501 -11.79 -11.60 -9.49
C LEU A 501 -10.87 -12.52 -8.68
N GLU A 502 -10.61 -12.21 -7.41
CA GLU A 502 -9.87 -13.08 -6.49
C GLU A 502 -10.60 -14.43 -6.28
N ARG A 503 -11.93 -14.42 -6.10
CA ARG A 503 -12.71 -15.66 -5.94
C ARG A 503 -12.73 -16.50 -7.22
N ALA A 504 -12.92 -15.86 -8.38
CA ALA A 504 -12.86 -16.52 -9.68
C ALA A 504 -11.46 -17.13 -9.90
N ALA A 505 -10.40 -16.39 -9.58
CA ALA A 505 -9.03 -16.88 -9.61
C ALA A 505 -8.79 -18.02 -8.60
N ALA A 506 -9.41 -18.03 -7.43
CA ALA A 506 -9.28 -19.13 -6.46
C ALA A 506 -9.96 -20.42 -6.94
N MET A 507 -11.16 -20.30 -7.50
CA MET A 507 -11.93 -21.44 -8.02
C MET A 507 -11.29 -22.06 -9.26
N VAL A 508 -10.74 -21.25 -10.16
CA VAL A 508 -10.08 -21.78 -11.35
C VAL A 508 -8.68 -22.33 -10.98
N LEU A 509 -7.95 -21.76 -9.99
CA LEU A 509 -6.63 -22.27 -9.59
C LEU A 509 -6.74 -23.67 -9.05
N SER A 510 -7.70 -23.84 -8.14
CA SER A 510 -7.96 -25.10 -7.46
C SER A 510 -8.41 -26.20 -8.41
N SER A 511 -8.96 -25.86 -9.58
CA SER A 511 -9.37 -26.81 -10.62
C SER A 511 -8.36 -26.99 -11.75
N ALA A 512 -7.34 -26.13 -11.86
CA ALA A 512 -6.28 -26.25 -12.85
C ALA A 512 -5.31 -27.41 -12.52
N PRO A 513 -4.68 -28.06 -13.52
CA PRO A 513 -3.63 -29.05 -13.28
C PRO A 513 -2.46 -28.47 -12.47
N LEU A 514 -1.86 -29.27 -11.57
CA LEU A 514 -0.79 -28.83 -10.67
C LEU A 514 0.40 -28.18 -11.40
N ALA A 515 0.73 -28.65 -12.61
CA ALA A 515 1.78 -28.06 -13.45
C ALA A 515 1.47 -26.60 -13.84
N LYS A 516 0.21 -26.29 -14.17
CA LYS A 516 -0.22 -24.92 -14.51
C LYS A 516 -0.27 -24.02 -13.28
N GLN A 517 -0.70 -24.55 -12.14
CA GLN A 517 -0.68 -23.80 -10.89
C GLN A 517 0.75 -23.38 -10.50
N ARG A 518 1.71 -24.30 -10.65
CA ARG A 518 3.13 -24.04 -10.36
C ARG A 518 3.78 -23.09 -11.37
N ALA A 519 3.44 -23.23 -12.66
CA ALA A 519 3.90 -22.30 -13.70
C ALA A 519 3.45 -20.86 -13.41
N LEU A 520 2.18 -20.66 -13.08
CA LEU A 520 1.67 -19.33 -12.71
C LEU A 520 2.31 -18.82 -11.41
N ALA A 521 2.45 -19.67 -10.39
CA ALA A 521 3.09 -19.25 -9.14
C ALA A 521 4.56 -18.81 -9.37
N ALA A 522 5.30 -19.50 -10.24
CA ALA A 522 6.66 -19.12 -10.61
C ALA A 522 6.71 -17.80 -11.39
N GLU A 523 5.78 -17.60 -12.34
CA GLU A 523 5.62 -16.35 -13.10
C GLU A 523 5.33 -15.16 -12.17
N LEU A 524 4.54 -15.39 -11.12
CA LEU A 524 4.21 -14.40 -10.08
C LEU A 524 5.26 -14.30 -8.96
N GLY A 525 6.41 -14.99 -9.07
CA GLY A 525 7.49 -14.95 -8.09
C GLY A 525 7.15 -15.58 -6.72
N ILE A 526 6.13 -16.43 -6.66
CA ILE A 526 5.67 -17.10 -5.43
C ILE A 526 6.38 -18.45 -5.30
N ALA A 527 7.18 -18.62 -4.25
CA ALA A 527 7.92 -19.85 -3.98
C ALA A 527 6.97 -21.05 -3.81
N THR A 528 7.19 -22.12 -4.56
CA THR A 528 6.39 -23.35 -4.47
C THR A 528 7.22 -24.51 -3.91
N PRO A 529 6.81 -25.14 -2.79
CA PRO A 529 7.49 -26.33 -2.28
C PRO A 529 7.39 -27.52 -3.25
N GLU A 530 8.27 -28.51 -3.10
CA GLU A 530 8.20 -29.77 -3.84
C GLU A 530 6.99 -30.60 -3.38
N GLY A 531 5.85 -30.43 -4.05
CA GLY A 531 4.63 -31.18 -3.74
C GLY A 531 3.33 -30.51 -4.21
N ARG A 532 2.21 -30.91 -3.60
CA ARG A 532 0.90 -30.26 -3.78
C ARG A 532 0.95 -28.87 -3.15
N LEU A 533 0.45 -27.84 -3.85
CA LEU A 533 0.41 -26.49 -3.30
C LEU A 533 -0.48 -26.44 -2.05
N SER A 534 -0.03 -25.76 -1.00
CA SER A 534 -0.85 -25.56 0.20
C SER A 534 -2.03 -24.62 -0.11
N ALA A 535 -3.10 -24.72 0.67
CA ALA A 535 -4.25 -23.82 0.54
C ALA A 535 -3.86 -22.35 0.70
N GLU A 536 -2.79 -22.07 1.44
CA GLU A 536 -2.26 -20.72 1.65
C GLU A 536 -1.52 -20.18 0.43
N VAL A 537 -0.67 -20.99 -0.20
CA VAL A 537 0.00 -20.63 -1.46
C VAL A 537 -1.04 -20.42 -2.58
N LEU A 538 -2.07 -21.27 -2.65
CA LEU A 538 -3.16 -21.10 -3.60
C LEU A 538 -3.93 -19.78 -3.39
N ARG A 539 -4.27 -19.44 -2.14
CA ARG A 539 -4.90 -18.15 -1.83
C ARG A 539 -4.02 -16.97 -2.23
N GLN A 540 -2.72 -17.06 -1.96
CA GLN A 540 -1.77 -16.00 -2.33
C GLN A 540 -1.69 -15.81 -3.85
N VAL A 541 -1.58 -16.89 -4.61
CA VAL A 541 -1.58 -16.86 -6.09
C VAL A 541 -2.88 -16.27 -6.62
N SER A 542 -4.04 -16.68 -6.08
CA SER A 542 -5.35 -16.19 -6.52
C SER A 542 -5.59 -14.72 -6.20
N ARG A 543 -5.12 -14.25 -5.05
CA ARG A 543 -5.18 -12.84 -4.66
C ARG A 543 -4.32 -11.97 -5.58
N VAL A 544 -3.10 -12.43 -5.89
CA VAL A 544 -2.21 -11.72 -6.83
C VAL A 544 -2.79 -11.72 -8.24
N ALA A 545 -3.29 -12.88 -8.71
CA ALA A 545 -3.90 -13.02 -10.03
C ALA A 545 -5.21 -12.21 -10.18
N GLY A 546 -6.03 -12.13 -9.14
CA GLY A 546 -7.27 -11.34 -9.13
C GLY A 546 -7.05 -9.82 -9.10
N ALA A 547 -5.82 -9.37 -8.85
CA ALA A 547 -5.45 -7.97 -8.74
C ALA A 547 -4.58 -7.47 -9.92
N LEU A 548 -4.53 -8.21 -11.03
CA LEU A 548 -3.88 -7.86 -12.30
C LEU A 548 -4.94 -7.46 -13.37
N PRO A 549 -4.89 -6.26 -13.99
CA PRO A 549 -5.63 -5.96 -15.23
C PRO A 549 -4.87 -6.43 -16.49
N PRO A 550 -5.46 -6.48 -17.70
CA PRO A 550 -6.61 -7.25 -18.16
C PRO A 550 -6.23 -8.41 -19.12
N GLN A 551 -4.94 -8.63 -19.41
CA GLN A 551 -4.49 -9.66 -20.37
C GLN A 551 -4.12 -11.01 -19.72
N LEU A 552 -3.86 -11.05 -18.41
CA LEU A 552 -3.33 -12.25 -17.72
C LEU A 552 -4.41 -13.23 -17.21
N ALA A 553 -5.67 -12.81 -17.08
CA ALA A 553 -6.81 -13.73 -17.01
C ALA A 553 -7.16 -14.37 -18.38
N ARG A 554 -6.77 -13.73 -19.51
CA ARG A 554 -7.11 -14.19 -20.87
C ARG A 554 -6.66 -15.63 -21.14
N LEU A 555 -5.65 -16.11 -20.44
CA LEU A 555 -5.06 -17.43 -20.62
C LEU A 555 -5.40 -18.43 -19.53
N TRP A 556 -6.23 -18.12 -18.55
CA TRP A 556 -6.54 -19.11 -17.51
C TRP A 556 -7.50 -20.23 -17.89
N ALA A 557 -7.57 -20.43 -19.21
CA ALA A 557 -7.47 -21.73 -19.86
C ALA A 557 -8.76 -22.55 -19.79
N LEU A 558 -9.45 -22.53 -20.92
CA LEU A 558 -10.44 -23.51 -21.34
C LEU A 558 -11.87 -23.29 -20.80
N GLY A 559 -12.41 -22.08 -21.02
CA GLY A 559 -13.83 -21.94 -21.39
C GLY A 559 -14.88 -21.79 -20.28
N LYS A 560 -14.68 -20.90 -19.30
CA LYS A 560 -15.67 -20.65 -18.21
C LYS A 560 -16.06 -19.18 -18.00
N TRP A 561 -16.25 -18.42 -19.08
CA TRP A 561 -16.78 -17.03 -19.06
C TRP A 561 -18.10 -16.89 -18.29
N GLU A 562 -18.94 -17.92 -18.33
CA GLU A 562 -20.25 -17.97 -17.66
C GLU A 562 -20.14 -17.80 -16.13
N GLN A 563 -19.04 -18.26 -15.52
CA GLN A 563 -18.87 -18.22 -14.06
C GLN A 563 -18.42 -16.84 -13.58
N LEU A 564 -17.61 -16.13 -14.38
CA LEU A 564 -17.19 -14.77 -14.10
C LEU A 564 -18.37 -13.81 -14.15
N VAL A 565 -19.15 -13.85 -15.24
CA VAL A 565 -20.35 -13.01 -15.40
C VAL A 565 -21.36 -13.28 -14.29
N ARG A 566 -21.60 -14.56 -13.93
CA ARG A 566 -22.51 -14.94 -12.84
C ARG A 566 -22.07 -14.38 -11.48
N ALA A 567 -20.80 -14.52 -11.11
CA ALA A 567 -20.29 -14.00 -9.84
C ALA A 567 -20.38 -12.46 -9.75
N MET A 568 -20.12 -11.76 -10.86
CA MET A 568 -20.24 -10.30 -10.93
C MET A 568 -21.69 -9.81 -10.80
N MET A 569 -22.66 -10.59 -11.29
CA MET A 569 -24.08 -10.26 -11.14
C MET A 569 -24.63 -10.59 -9.74
N GLU A 570 -24.09 -11.60 -9.05
CA GLU A 570 -24.53 -12.02 -7.72
C GLU A 570 -24.08 -11.06 -6.58
N GLU A 571 -22.93 -10.39 -6.71
CA GLU A 571 -22.44 -9.45 -5.66
C GLU A 571 -23.08 -8.06 -5.72
N GLN A 572 -23.76 -7.72 -6.83
CA GLN A 572 -24.43 -6.43 -7.02
C GLN A 572 -25.61 -6.17 -6.07
N GLY A 573 -26.06 -7.18 -5.30
CA GLY A 573 -27.24 -7.05 -4.46
C GLY A 573 -28.47 -6.82 -5.33
N ASP A 574 -29.08 -7.90 -5.80
CA ASP A 574 -30.47 -7.86 -6.26
C ASP A 574 -31.31 -8.72 -5.31
N ASP A 575 -31.75 -8.08 -4.24
CA ASP A 575 -33.10 -8.33 -3.70
C ASP A 575 -34.18 -7.94 -4.73
N LYS A 576 -33.84 -7.47 -5.95
CA LYS A 576 -34.86 -7.35 -7.01
C LYS A 576 -35.20 -8.74 -7.52
N PRO A 577 -36.50 -9.07 -7.56
CA PRO A 577 -36.95 -10.34 -8.07
C PRO A 577 -36.51 -10.52 -9.53
N ARG A 578 -36.25 -11.78 -9.90
CA ARG A 578 -36.14 -12.15 -11.31
C ARG A 578 -37.36 -11.66 -12.06
N ILE A 579 -37.15 -11.23 -13.30
CA ILE A 579 -38.26 -10.81 -14.15
C ILE A 579 -39.06 -12.06 -14.49
N GLU A 580 -40.33 -12.06 -14.09
CA GLU A 580 -41.26 -13.14 -14.42
C GLU A 580 -41.60 -13.12 -15.91
N ARG A 581 -41.51 -14.27 -16.59
CA ARG A 581 -41.86 -14.42 -18.02
C ARG A 581 -43.36 -14.23 -18.30
N THR A 582 -44.18 -14.13 -17.26
CA THR A 582 -45.61 -13.75 -17.34
C THR A 582 -45.80 -12.25 -17.59
N ASP A 583 -44.78 -11.42 -17.35
CA ASP A 583 -44.81 -9.99 -17.65
C ASP A 583 -44.78 -9.75 -19.16
N ALA A 584 -45.77 -9.04 -19.71
CA ALA A 584 -45.86 -8.75 -21.14
C ALA A 584 -44.64 -8.01 -21.72
N SER A 585 -43.87 -7.34 -20.85
CA SER A 585 -42.65 -6.59 -21.17
C SER A 585 -41.37 -7.27 -20.69
N PHE A 586 -41.42 -8.56 -20.32
CA PHE A 586 -40.27 -9.25 -19.71
C PHE A 586 -39.01 -9.18 -20.58
N LEU A 587 -39.17 -9.35 -21.91
CA LEU A 587 -38.04 -9.38 -22.83
C LEU A 587 -37.35 -8.02 -22.92
N GLU A 588 -38.13 -6.94 -23.00
CA GLU A 588 -37.61 -5.57 -23.07
C GLU A 588 -36.84 -5.21 -21.80
N LYS A 589 -37.44 -5.44 -20.63
CA LYS A 589 -36.81 -5.21 -19.32
C LYS A 589 -35.53 -6.03 -19.16
N ALA A 590 -35.55 -7.28 -19.60
CA ALA A 590 -34.39 -8.16 -19.53
C ALA A 590 -33.25 -7.71 -20.46
N LEU A 591 -33.57 -7.26 -21.67
CA LEU A 591 -32.59 -6.74 -22.63
C LEU A 591 -31.93 -5.45 -22.14
N VAL A 592 -32.69 -4.52 -21.54
CA VAL A 592 -32.12 -3.30 -20.94
C VAL A 592 -31.12 -3.67 -19.84
N ARG A 593 -31.50 -4.56 -18.92
CA ARG A 593 -30.61 -5.02 -17.84
C ARG A 593 -29.37 -5.73 -18.36
N ALA A 594 -29.52 -6.62 -19.35
CA ALA A 594 -28.41 -7.32 -19.97
C ALA A 594 -27.47 -6.37 -20.73
N ALA A 595 -28.02 -5.35 -21.39
CA ALA A 595 -27.26 -4.32 -22.09
C ALA A 595 -26.41 -3.46 -21.15
N HIS A 596 -26.97 -3.01 -20.03
CA HIS A 596 -26.21 -2.30 -19.01
C HIS A 596 -25.08 -3.16 -18.44
N ALA A 597 -25.34 -4.44 -18.18
CA ALA A 597 -24.30 -5.38 -17.74
C ALA A 597 -23.20 -5.52 -18.80
N PHE A 598 -23.57 -5.74 -20.06
CA PHE A 598 -22.63 -5.87 -21.18
C PHE A 598 -21.74 -4.63 -21.35
N ARG A 599 -22.31 -3.42 -21.35
CA ARG A 599 -21.58 -2.15 -21.48
C ARG A 599 -20.66 -1.86 -20.31
N ARG A 600 -21.07 -2.26 -19.11
CA ARG A 600 -20.24 -2.14 -17.92
C ARG A 600 -19.03 -3.07 -18.04
N TYR A 601 -19.25 -4.32 -18.43
CA TYR A 601 -18.16 -5.27 -18.67
C TYR A 601 -17.24 -4.80 -19.80
N GLU A 602 -17.80 -4.28 -20.90
CA GLU A 602 -17.00 -3.70 -21.99
C GLU A 602 -16.06 -2.58 -21.50
N ARG A 603 -16.53 -1.72 -20.58
CA ARG A 603 -15.71 -0.66 -19.96
C ARG A 603 -14.71 -1.16 -18.92
N GLU A 604 -15.10 -2.14 -18.10
CA GLU A 604 -14.29 -2.60 -16.96
C GLU A 604 -13.15 -3.55 -17.35
N PHE A 605 -13.23 -4.21 -18.52
CA PHE A 605 -12.27 -5.25 -18.92
C PHE A 605 -11.18 -4.80 -19.89
N ASP A 606 -11.25 -3.61 -20.49
CA ASP A 606 -10.22 -3.02 -21.37
C ASP A 606 -9.54 -4.05 -22.31
N ILE A 607 -10.36 -4.88 -22.97
CA ILE A 607 -9.91 -5.85 -23.96
C ILE A 607 -10.02 -5.17 -25.31
N ASP A 608 -9.03 -5.36 -26.20
CA ASP A 608 -9.12 -4.99 -27.63
C ASP A 608 -10.53 -5.29 -28.11
N SER A 609 -11.30 -4.22 -28.31
CA SER A 609 -12.77 -4.26 -28.27
C SER A 609 -13.37 -5.21 -29.31
N GLY A 610 -12.57 -5.61 -30.31
CA GLY A 610 -12.90 -6.63 -31.29
C GLY A 610 -12.93 -8.09 -30.79
N GLU A 611 -12.21 -8.46 -29.72
CA GLU A 611 -12.25 -9.83 -29.17
C GLU A 611 -13.39 -10.03 -28.17
N PHE A 612 -13.57 -9.11 -27.21
CA PHE A 612 -14.68 -9.18 -26.25
C PHE A 612 -16.05 -9.19 -26.94
N ARG A 613 -16.21 -8.37 -27.99
CA ARG A 613 -17.46 -8.33 -28.77
C ARG A 613 -17.78 -9.66 -29.46
N LYS A 614 -16.79 -10.49 -29.82
CA LYS A 614 -17.04 -11.84 -30.40
C LYS A 614 -17.75 -12.77 -29.41
N ASP A 615 -17.56 -12.55 -28.11
CA ASP A 615 -18.19 -13.34 -27.04
C ASP A 615 -19.52 -12.74 -26.56
N ALA A 616 -20.03 -11.68 -27.20
CA ALA A 616 -21.31 -11.05 -26.83
C ALA A 616 -22.49 -12.02 -26.68
N PRO A 617 -22.68 -13.03 -27.56
CA PRO A 617 -23.75 -14.00 -27.36
C PRO A 617 -23.67 -14.78 -26.05
N LEU A 618 -22.46 -15.08 -25.58
CA LEU A 618 -22.23 -15.83 -24.33
C LEU A 618 -22.49 -14.95 -23.11
N VAL A 619 -22.05 -13.69 -23.17
CA VAL A 619 -22.29 -12.70 -22.11
C VAL A 619 -23.79 -12.44 -21.97
N PHE A 620 -24.50 -12.22 -23.09
CA PHE A 620 -25.95 -12.02 -23.10
C PHE A 620 -26.72 -13.23 -22.56
N ARG A 621 -26.36 -14.45 -22.97
CA ARG A 621 -26.98 -15.68 -22.43
C ARG A 621 -26.86 -15.72 -20.91
N THR A 622 -25.64 -15.54 -20.40
CA THR A 622 -25.36 -15.63 -18.97
C THR A 622 -26.08 -14.55 -18.17
N ALA A 623 -26.12 -13.32 -18.68
CA ALA A 623 -26.87 -12.24 -18.05
C ALA A 623 -28.37 -12.57 -17.98
N LEU A 624 -28.96 -13.07 -19.08
CA LEU A 624 -30.38 -13.42 -19.12
C LEU A 624 -30.73 -14.58 -18.18
N GLU A 625 -29.85 -15.57 -18.01
CA GLU A 625 -30.03 -16.67 -17.02
C GLU A 625 -30.11 -16.17 -15.57
N VAL A 626 -29.47 -15.03 -15.26
CA VAL A 626 -29.51 -14.43 -13.93
C VAL A 626 -30.74 -13.52 -13.78
N ILE A 627 -31.13 -12.83 -14.85
CA ILE A 627 -32.17 -11.80 -14.86
C ILE A 627 -33.61 -12.38 -14.91
N ILE A 628 -33.81 -13.51 -15.61
CA ILE A 628 -35.14 -14.06 -15.93
C ILE A 628 -35.45 -15.33 -15.11
N ASP A 629 -36.72 -15.57 -14.80
CA ASP A 629 -37.23 -16.79 -14.18
C ASP A 629 -37.37 -17.98 -15.17
N GLY A 630 -36.26 -18.56 -15.60
CA GLY A 630 -36.32 -19.76 -16.42
C GLY A 630 -35.05 -20.06 -17.18
N PRO A 631 -35.03 -21.18 -17.93
CA PRO A 631 -33.86 -21.56 -18.69
C PRO A 631 -33.69 -20.69 -19.95
N VAL A 632 -32.43 -20.36 -20.26
CA VAL A 632 -32.02 -19.72 -21.50
C VAL A 632 -31.10 -20.68 -22.25
N TYR A 633 -31.52 -21.08 -23.44
CA TYR A 633 -30.80 -22.07 -24.26
C TYR A 633 -30.08 -21.39 -25.41
N ARG A 634 -28.95 -21.97 -25.83
CA ARG A 634 -28.32 -21.64 -27.12
C ARG A 634 -28.82 -22.61 -28.17
N GLN A 635 -29.33 -22.10 -29.29
CA GLN A 635 -29.74 -22.93 -30.41
C GLN A 635 -28.60 -23.01 -31.45
N ALA A 636 -28.23 -24.22 -31.88
CA ALA A 636 -27.26 -24.40 -32.96
C ALA A 636 -27.89 -23.94 -34.29
N SER A 637 -27.17 -23.10 -35.03
CA SER A 637 -27.62 -22.58 -36.33
C SER A 637 -27.92 -23.71 -37.32
N VAL A 638 -29.01 -23.58 -38.09
CA VAL A 638 -29.37 -24.46 -39.23
C VAL A 638 -28.83 -23.92 -40.57
N SER A 639 -28.02 -22.84 -40.57
CA SER A 639 -27.45 -22.26 -41.79
C SER A 639 -26.02 -21.74 -41.57
N ALA A 640 -25.06 -22.29 -42.30
CA ALA A 640 -23.63 -21.97 -42.19
C ALA A 640 -23.15 -20.81 -43.09
N SER A 641 -24.06 -20.02 -43.70
CA SER A 641 -23.69 -19.09 -44.78
C SER A 641 -23.57 -17.61 -44.40
N THR A 642 -23.84 -17.22 -43.15
CA THR A 642 -23.65 -15.83 -42.68
C THR A 642 -22.84 -15.87 -41.38
N GLY A 643 -21.66 -15.25 -41.38
CA GLY A 643 -20.74 -15.29 -40.24
C GLY A 643 -21.38 -14.79 -38.94
N ALA A 644 -21.14 -15.54 -37.85
CA ALA A 644 -21.25 -15.13 -36.44
C ALA A 644 -22.63 -14.76 -35.83
N ALA A 645 -23.78 -15.13 -36.42
CA ALA A 645 -25.06 -15.04 -35.71
C ALA A 645 -25.20 -16.16 -34.66
N SER A 646 -25.54 -15.81 -33.41
CA SER A 646 -25.90 -16.79 -32.37
C SER A 646 -27.32 -16.58 -31.90
N HIS A 647 -28.13 -17.64 -31.93
CA HIS A 647 -29.52 -17.62 -31.48
C HIS A 647 -29.64 -18.11 -30.04
N LEU A 648 -30.32 -17.32 -29.21
CA LEU A 648 -30.69 -17.64 -27.84
C LEU A 648 -32.21 -17.85 -27.78
N MET A 649 -32.65 -18.80 -26.96
CA MET A 649 -34.06 -19.11 -26.73
C MET A 649 -34.36 -19.02 -25.24
N ILE A 650 -35.32 -18.20 -24.87
CA ILE A 650 -35.86 -18.13 -23.51
C ILE A 650 -37.08 -19.04 -23.46
N GLY A 651 -37.10 -19.95 -22.48
CA GLY A 651 -38.17 -20.94 -22.30
C GLY A 651 -38.06 -22.16 -23.21
N GLY A 652 -38.64 -23.28 -22.78
CA GLY A 652 -38.66 -24.56 -23.48
C GLY A 652 -39.86 -24.72 -24.41
N LEU A 653 -39.78 -25.69 -25.34
CA LEU A 653 -40.85 -25.95 -26.32
C LEU A 653 -42.20 -26.38 -25.68
N ASN A 654 -42.17 -26.86 -24.44
CA ASN A 654 -43.35 -27.27 -23.68
C ASN A 654 -44.02 -26.11 -22.92
N GLU A 655 -43.46 -24.89 -22.97
CA GLU A 655 -44.00 -23.70 -22.31
C GLU A 655 -44.85 -22.85 -23.26
N PRO A 656 -45.80 -22.05 -22.75
CA PRO A 656 -46.65 -21.19 -23.57
C PRO A 656 -45.83 -20.23 -24.44
N GLY A 657 -46.27 -19.99 -25.68
CA GLY A 657 -45.61 -19.08 -26.61
C GLY A 657 -45.38 -17.67 -26.05
N SER A 658 -46.32 -17.18 -25.23
CA SER A 658 -46.25 -15.89 -24.54
C SER A 658 -45.14 -15.78 -23.49
N GLN A 659 -44.54 -16.89 -23.07
CA GLN A 659 -43.42 -16.91 -22.12
C GLN A 659 -42.10 -17.28 -22.81
N ARG A 660 -42.09 -17.31 -24.14
CA ARG A 660 -40.94 -17.68 -24.95
C ARG A 660 -40.46 -16.50 -25.77
N ALA A 661 -39.14 -16.39 -25.87
CA ALA A 661 -38.49 -15.40 -26.71
C ALA A 661 -37.36 -16.00 -27.54
N VAL A 662 -37.21 -15.52 -28.77
CA VAL A 662 -36.02 -15.77 -29.60
C VAL A 662 -35.18 -14.50 -29.66
N ILE A 663 -33.89 -14.62 -29.39
CA ILE A 663 -32.96 -13.50 -29.47
C ILE A 663 -31.84 -13.86 -30.43
N GLN A 664 -31.61 -13.02 -31.43
CA GLN A 664 -30.45 -13.11 -32.31
C GLN A 664 -29.41 -12.08 -31.87
N VAL A 665 -28.18 -12.51 -31.60
CA VAL A 665 -27.07 -11.62 -31.24
C VAL A 665 -26.05 -11.61 -32.37
N ASN A 666 -25.86 -10.44 -32.97
CA ASN A 666 -24.98 -10.21 -34.12
C ASN A 666 -23.87 -9.23 -33.77
N VAL A 667 -22.63 -9.62 -34.07
CA VAL A 667 -21.43 -8.79 -33.88
C VAL A 667 -21.05 -8.18 -35.22
N VAL A 668 -21.19 -6.86 -35.36
CA VAL A 668 -21.07 -6.14 -36.63
C VAL A 668 -19.76 -5.35 -36.65
N ARG A 669 -18.84 -5.72 -37.57
CA ARG A 669 -17.55 -5.00 -37.74
C ARG A 669 -17.68 -3.72 -38.57
N ASP A 670 -18.61 -3.70 -39.52
CA ASP A 670 -18.92 -2.57 -40.39
C ASP A 670 -20.40 -2.68 -40.82
N PRO A 671 -21.29 -1.73 -40.45
CA PRO A 671 -22.70 -1.84 -40.78
C PRO A 671 -22.94 -1.56 -42.26
N ALA A 672 -22.83 -2.60 -43.10
CA ALA A 672 -23.25 -2.50 -44.49
C ALA A 672 -24.77 -2.18 -44.56
N PRO A 673 -25.21 -1.21 -45.40
CA PRO A 673 -26.62 -0.88 -45.54
C PRO A 673 -27.43 -2.12 -45.98
N GLY A 674 -28.39 -2.55 -45.14
CA GLY A 674 -29.29 -3.67 -45.45
C GLY A 674 -29.01 -5.01 -44.75
N GLY A 675 -27.89 -5.15 -44.01
CA GLY A 675 -27.60 -6.39 -43.24
C GLY A 675 -28.61 -6.66 -42.11
N GLU A 676 -29.20 -5.60 -41.56
CA GLU A 676 -30.25 -5.68 -40.54
C GLU A 676 -31.55 -6.28 -41.08
N VAL A 677 -31.90 -5.95 -42.33
CA VAL A 677 -33.13 -6.45 -42.98
C VAL A 677 -33.08 -7.95 -43.14
N THR A 678 -31.90 -8.50 -43.45
CA THR A 678 -31.71 -9.96 -43.58
C THR A 678 -31.79 -10.63 -42.21
N SER A 679 -31.20 -10.04 -41.17
CA SER A 679 -31.23 -10.58 -39.80
C SER A 679 -32.64 -10.54 -39.20
N ILE A 680 -33.40 -9.46 -39.45
CA ILE A 680 -34.80 -9.33 -39.01
C ILE A 680 -35.69 -10.34 -39.76
N ALA A 681 -35.40 -10.62 -41.04
CA ALA A 681 -36.12 -11.67 -41.79
C ALA A 681 -35.84 -13.08 -41.24
N GLU A 682 -34.65 -13.35 -40.72
CA GLU A 682 -34.33 -14.64 -40.09
C GLU A 682 -35.15 -14.88 -38.82
N LEU A 683 -35.49 -13.83 -38.06
CA LEU A 683 -36.34 -13.96 -36.87
C LEU A 683 -37.69 -14.61 -37.17
N ASP A 684 -38.33 -14.30 -38.31
CA ASP A 684 -39.62 -14.91 -38.67
C ASP A 684 -39.56 -16.44 -38.69
N ARG A 685 -38.48 -16.98 -39.29
CA ARG A 685 -38.24 -18.42 -39.35
C ARG A 685 -38.08 -19.02 -37.96
N TYR A 686 -37.34 -18.38 -37.07
CA TYR A 686 -37.12 -18.91 -35.71
C TYR A 686 -38.37 -18.77 -34.83
N ILE A 687 -39.12 -17.69 -34.97
CA ILE A 687 -40.42 -17.52 -34.29
C ILE A 687 -41.37 -18.64 -34.71
N GLU A 688 -41.44 -19.01 -35.99
CA GLU A 688 -42.25 -20.15 -36.46
C GLU A 688 -41.80 -21.49 -35.89
N LEU A 689 -40.48 -21.75 -35.87
CA LEU A 689 -39.93 -23.01 -35.39
C LEU A 689 -40.06 -23.18 -33.87
N SER A 690 -39.95 -22.08 -33.12
CA SER A 690 -40.00 -22.08 -31.66
C SER A 690 -41.40 -21.87 -31.10
N GLY A 691 -42.32 -21.31 -31.90
CA GLY A 691 -43.62 -20.82 -31.44
C GLY A 691 -43.51 -19.71 -30.39
N ALA A 692 -42.39 -18.98 -30.34
CA ALA A 692 -42.22 -17.83 -29.44
C ALA A 692 -43.15 -16.67 -29.85
N VAL A 693 -43.63 -15.90 -28.88
CA VAL A 693 -44.38 -14.66 -29.16
C VAL A 693 -43.44 -13.46 -29.19
N HIS A 694 -42.36 -13.50 -28.44
CA HIS A 694 -41.41 -12.40 -28.33
C HIS A 694 -40.16 -12.66 -29.17
N ALA A 695 -39.61 -11.61 -29.77
CA ALA A 695 -38.40 -11.71 -30.57
C ALA A 695 -37.53 -10.47 -30.40
N ALA A 696 -36.21 -10.65 -30.47
CA ALA A 696 -35.27 -9.53 -30.46
C ALA A 696 -34.04 -9.77 -31.35
N LEU A 697 -33.53 -8.68 -31.92
CA LEU A 697 -32.22 -8.60 -32.57
C LEU A 697 -31.33 -7.68 -31.72
N VAL A 698 -30.17 -8.19 -31.32
CA VAL A 698 -29.13 -7.45 -30.62
C VAL A 698 -27.97 -7.24 -31.58
N LEU A 699 -27.67 -5.99 -31.90
CA LEU A 699 -26.54 -5.60 -32.73
C LEU A 699 -25.43 -5.04 -31.83
N VAL A 700 -24.23 -5.58 -31.96
CA VAL A 700 -23.03 -5.13 -31.21
C VAL A 700 -21.99 -4.62 -32.21
N GLY A 701 -21.81 -3.31 -32.30
CA GLY A 701 -20.99 -2.61 -33.30
C GLY A 701 -19.70 -1.97 -32.77
N ALA A 702 -18.92 -1.36 -33.68
CA ALA A 702 -17.64 -0.69 -33.37
C ALA A 702 -17.73 0.85 -33.24
N VAL A 703 -18.82 1.49 -33.69
CA VAL A 703 -18.99 2.95 -33.67
C VAL A 703 -20.13 3.34 -32.71
N ALA A 704 -19.81 4.07 -31.66
CA ALA A 704 -20.76 4.56 -30.67
C ALA A 704 -21.59 5.74 -31.19
N PRO A 705 -22.89 5.84 -30.84
CA PRO A 705 -23.53 7.13 -30.70
C PRO A 705 -23.59 7.50 -29.21
N SER A 706 -22.78 8.49 -28.83
CA SER A 706 -22.89 9.51 -27.77
C SER A 706 -24.00 9.48 -26.68
N ALA A 707 -24.52 8.32 -26.26
CA ALA A 707 -25.54 8.22 -25.21
C ALA A 707 -25.22 7.03 -24.30
N ASP A 708 -25.14 7.29 -22.99
CA ASP A 708 -24.86 6.31 -21.93
C ASP A 708 -25.94 5.22 -21.76
N GLU A 709 -27.05 5.28 -22.52
CA GLU A 709 -28.21 4.39 -22.35
C GLU A 709 -28.46 3.46 -23.56
N PRO A 710 -28.75 2.17 -23.32
CA PRO A 710 -29.12 1.23 -24.36
C PRO A 710 -30.45 1.62 -25.01
N ARG A 711 -30.49 1.69 -26.35
CA ARG A 711 -31.70 2.04 -27.10
C ARG A 711 -32.38 0.77 -27.63
N ILE A 712 -33.66 0.62 -27.31
CA ILE A 712 -34.54 -0.41 -27.88
C ILE A 712 -35.53 0.24 -28.83
N GLU A 713 -35.60 -0.28 -30.06
CA GLU A 713 -36.57 0.12 -31.08
C GLU A 713 -37.57 -1.02 -31.33
N HIS A 714 -38.84 -0.69 -31.51
CA HIS A 714 -39.84 -1.66 -31.97
C HIS A 714 -39.82 -1.72 -33.49
N VAL A 715 -39.51 -2.89 -34.03
CA VAL A 715 -39.45 -3.14 -35.47
C VAL A 715 -40.46 -4.21 -35.86
N LYS A 716 -40.80 -4.24 -37.16
CA LYS A 716 -41.64 -5.30 -37.74
C LYS A 716 -40.82 -6.21 -38.63
N THR A 717 -41.02 -7.51 -38.48
CA THR A 717 -40.47 -8.50 -39.39
C THR A 717 -41.19 -8.46 -40.76
N PRO A 718 -40.63 -9.05 -41.82
CA PRO A 718 -41.31 -9.16 -43.12
C PRO A 718 -42.69 -9.82 -43.05
N ALA A 719 -42.91 -10.76 -42.13
CA ALA A 719 -44.23 -11.35 -41.88
C ALA A 719 -45.15 -10.47 -41.01
N GLY A 720 -44.74 -9.25 -40.66
CA GLY A 720 -45.51 -8.26 -39.92
C GLY A 720 -45.53 -8.46 -38.40
N ARG A 721 -44.65 -9.31 -37.84
CA ARG A 721 -44.57 -9.59 -36.40
C ARG A 721 -43.73 -8.52 -35.69
N GLU A 722 -44.06 -8.23 -34.44
CA GLU A 722 -43.27 -7.29 -33.63
C GLU A 722 -41.98 -7.95 -33.11
N ALA A 723 -40.89 -7.21 -33.17
CA ALA A 723 -39.60 -7.59 -32.59
C ALA A 723 -38.91 -6.35 -31.98
N LEU A 724 -38.03 -6.60 -31.01
CA LEU A 724 -37.21 -5.57 -30.39
C LEU A 724 -35.84 -5.49 -31.07
N LEU A 725 -35.35 -4.29 -31.35
CA LEU A 725 -34.02 -4.06 -31.88
C LEU A 725 -33.19 -3.31 -30.84
N LEU A 726 -32.21 -4.00 -30.26
CA LEU A 726 -31.25 -3.43 -29.31
C LEU A 726 -29.94 -3.13 -30.04
N ARG A 727 -29.46 -1.89 -29.94
CA ARG A 727 -28.19 -1.44 -30.53
C ARG A 727 -27.17 -1.13 -29.43
N LEU A 728 -26.00 -1.78 -29.51
CA LEU A 728 -24.80 -1.62 -28.68
C LEU A 728 -23.57 -1.42 -29.57
#